data_AF-A0A7L3FRK8-F1
#
_entry.id   AF-A0A7L3FRK8-F1
#
_cell.length_a   1.000
_cell.length_b   1.000
_cell.length_c   1.000
_cell.angle_alpha   90.00
_cell.angle_beta   90.00
_cell.angle_gamma   90.00
#
_symmetry.space_group_name_H-M   'P 1'
#
loop_
_entity.id
_entity.type
_entity.pdbx_description
1 polymer ?
#
loop_
_entity_poly.entity_id
_entity_poly.type
_entity_poly.pdbx_seq_one_letter_code
_entity_poly.pdbx_strand_id
1 'polypeptide(L)'
;ELVRKGIPHHFRAIVWQLLCSAQSMPIKDQYSELLKMTSPCEKLIRRDIARTYPEHDFFKEKDSLGQEVLFNVMKAYSLVDREVGYCQGSAFIVGLLLMQMPEEEAFCVFVKLMQDYRLRELFKPSMAELGLCMYQFECMIQEHLPELYVHFQSQSFHTSMYASSWFLTIFLTTFPLPIATRIFDIFMSEGLEIVFRVGLAVLQMNQAELLQLDMEGMLQHFQKVIPHQFDSGPDKLIQASYQVKYNAKKMKKLEKEYTTIKTKEMEEQVEIKRLRTENRLLKQRIETLEKESASLADRLIQHKCSSRYSEDFVLQLEKELVQARLSEAESHCALKEMQDKVLEMEKRNSSLPDEENLARLQEELIAVKLREAEALTGLKELRQQVKDLEEHWQRHLARTTGRWKDPPRKNTVNELQDELMTVRLREAETQAELKETKQRMMEMETQNQINSNHLRRAEQEVTSLQGKVQYLSAQNKGLLAQLNEAKRRQAEIECKSKEEVMAVRLREADRIAAVAELQQHIAELEIQKEEGKIQGQLNKSDSNQYIRELKDQIAELHHEIKCLKGQRDFSDQPTFDGIHIVNHFTGDDESFHSSDEDFITNSIQESGVNFHLHRRTGQMSLDHTVVDSSDSDTEGSVLQTGNSDKMVSRQRRVESYSTTV
;
A
#
# COMPACT_ATOMS: atom_id res chain seq x y z
N GLU A 1 2.46 -44.81 -32.11
CA GLU A 1 2.66 -46.05 -31.32
C GLU A 1 4.11 -46.47 -31.18
N LEU A 2 4.89 -46.63 -32.27
CA LEU A 2 6.31 -47.04 -32.18
C LEU A 2 7.15 -46.09 -31.29
N VAL A 3 6.97 -44.77 -31.43
CA VAL A 3 7.63 -43.75 -30.58
C VAL A 3 7.36 -43.99 -29.08
N ARG A 4 6.15 -44.44 -28.73
CA ARG A 4 5.76 -44.72 -27.33
C ARG A 4 6.50 -45.92 -26.77
N LYS A 5 6.88 -46.89 -27.60
CA LYS A 5 7.69 -48.06 -27.21
C LYS A 5 9.17 -47.74 -27.07
N GLY A 6 9.64 -46.62 -27.61
CA GLY A 6 11.05 -46.25 -27.59
C GLY A 6 11.62 -46.07 -28.98
N ILE A 7 12.31 -44.96 -29.20
CA ILE A 7 13.16 -44.78 -30.38
C ILE A 7 14.55 -45.32 -30.00
N PRO A 8 15.09 -46.32 -30.71
CA PRO A 8 16.45 -46.79 -30.46
C PRO A 8 17.45 -45.66 -30.69
N HIS A 9 18.49 -45.59 -29.86
CA HIS A 9 19.44 -44.47 -29.83
C HIS A 9 20.02 -44.12 -31.21
N HIS A 10 20.45 -45.13 -31.98
CA HIS A 10 21.04 -44.95 -33.31
C HIS A 10 20.09 -44.32 -34.34
N PHE A 11 18.77 -44.37 -34.11
CA PHE A 11 17.79 -43.80 -35.03
C PHE A 11 17.25 -42.43 -34.59
N ARG A 12 17.55 -41.96 -33.36
CA ARG A 12 16.99 -40.70 -32.85
C ARG A 12 17.30 -39.50 -33.72
N ALA A 13 18.55 -39.37 -34.16
CA ALA A 13 18.98 -38.27 -35.03
C ALA A 13 18.08 -38.11 -36.26
N ILE A 14 17.78 -39.23 -36.91
CA ILE A 14 17.00 -39.28 -38.15
C ILE A 14 15.50 -39.12 -37.84
N VAL A 15 14.99 -39.84 -36.83
CA VAL A 15 13.57 -39.83 -36.48
C VAL A 15 13.12 -38.47 -35.97
N TRP A 16 13.91 -37.80 -35.14
CA TRP A 16 13.57 -36.47 -34.63
C TRP A 16 13.52 -35.44 -35.77
N GLN A 17 14.48 -35.46 -36.70
CA GLN A 17 14.44 -34.60 -37.89
C GLN A 17 13.21 -34.88 -38.78
N LEU A 18 12.82 -36.15 -38.94
CA LEU A 18 11.62 -36.54 -39.69
C LEU A 18 10.34 -36.05 -39.01
N LEU A 19 10.19 -36.25 -37.70
CA LEU A 19 8.99 -35.89 -36.93
C LEU A 19 8.70 -34.39 -36.99
N CYS A 20 9.74 -33.54 -36.97
CA CYS A 20 9.58 -32.09 -37.07
C CYS A 20 9.83 -31.53 -38.48
N SER A 21 10.06 -32.39 -39.48
CA SER A 21 10.32 -31.99 -40.87
C SER A 21 11.48 -30.97 -41.02
N ALA A 22 12.59 -31.19 -40.31
CA ALA A 22 13.75 -30.29 -40.26
C ALA A 22 14.85 -30.59 -41.29
N GLN A 23 14.65 -31.57 -42.18
CA GLN A 23 15.71 -32.13 -43.04
C GLN A 23 16.24 -31.16 -44.11
N SER A 24 15.39 -30.25 -44.59
CA SER A 24 15.74 -29.28 -45.63
C SER A 24 15.10 -27.93 -45.32
N MET A 25 15.73 -27.19 -44.41
CA MET A 25 15.31 -25.85 -44.04
C MET A 25 16.19 -24.81 -44.73
N PRO A 26 15.62 -23.77 -45.37
CA PRO A 26 16.40 -22.67 -45.95
C PRO A 26 17.30 -21.93 -44.95
N ILE A 27 16.92 -21.96 -43.66
CA ILE A 27 17.70 -21.33 -42.60
C ILE A 27 19.01 -22.07 -42.31
N LYS A 28 19.14 -23.34 -42.73
CA LYS A 28 20.38 -24.12 -42.60
C LYS A 28 21.51 -23.42 -43.35
N ASP A 29 21.25 -22.94 -44.57
CA ASP A 29 22.24 -22.24 -45.40
C ASP A 29 22.70 -20.91 -44.77
N GLN A 30 21.84 -20.29 -43.96
CA GLN A 30 22.13 -19.03 -43.25
C GLN A 30 22.92 -19.24 -41.95
N TYR A 31 23.04 -20.47 -41.45
CA TYR A 31 23.68 -20.75 -40.15
C TYR A 31 25.10 -20.20 -40.09
N SER A 32 25.89 -20.43 -41.14
CA SER A 32 27.28 -19.94 -41.23
C SER A 32 27.39 -18.41 -41.23
N GLU A 33 26.38 -17.70 -41.73
CA GLU A 33 26.32 -16.23 -41.70
C GLU A 33 25.93 -15.72 -40.30
N LEU A 34 24.95 -16.38 -39.66
CA LEU A 34 24.51 -16.04 -38.30
C LEU A 34 25.66 -16.16 -37.28
N LEU A 35 26.54 -17.14 -37.42
CA LEU A 35 27.70 -17.30 -36.53
C LEU A 35 28.70 -16.15 -36.64
N LYS A 36 28.80 -15.48 -37.79
CA LYS A 36 29.69 -14.32 -38.01
C LYS A 36 29.15 -13.04 -37.36
N MET A 37 27.86 -12.98 -37.06
CA MET A 37 27.22 -11.82 -36.43
C MET A 37 27.43 -11.83 -34.92
N THR A 38 27.27 -10.69 -34.26
CA THR A 38 27.33 -10.57 -32.78
C THR A 38 25.94 -10.64 -32.18
N SER A 39 25.75 -11.46 -31.13
CA SER A 39 24.48 -11.51 -30.39
C SER A 39 24.56 -10.69 -29.09
N PRO A 40 23.49 -9.95 -28.71
CA PRO A 40 23.44 -9.30 -27.39
C PRO A 40 23.37 -10.31 -26.24
N CYS A 41 23.01 -11.57 -26.53
CA CYS A 41 22.79 -12.62 -25.52
C CYS A 41 24.06 -13.42 -25.18
N GLU A 42 25.19 -13.18 -25.84
CA GLU A 42 26.39 -14.03 -25.71
C GLU A 42 26.87 -14.21 -24.27
N LYS A 43 26.83 -13.15 -23.44
CA LYS A 43 27.22 -13.23 -22.02
C LYS A 43 26.30 -14.15 -21.22
N LEU A 44 24.99 -14.07 -21.47
CA LEU A 44 23.99 -14.92 -20.80
C LEU A 44 24.14 -16.38 -21.24
N ILE A 45 24.32 -16.60 -22.55
CA ILE A 45 24.53 -17.94 -23.13
C ILE A 45 25.76 -18.60 -22.49
N ARG A 46 26.91 -17.91 -22.43
CA ARG A 46 28.14 -18.48 -21.84
C ARG A 46 27.98 -18.89 -20.38
N ARG A 47 27.27 -18.08 -19.58
CA ARG A 47 26.99 -18.41 -18.18
C ARG A 47 26.19 -19.70 -18.04
N ASP A 48 25.22 -19.91 -18.91
CA ASP A 48 24.32 -21.06 -18.82
C ASP A 48 24.95 -22.34 -19.40
N ILE A 49 25.86 -22.23 -20.37
CA ILE A 49 26.60 -23.37 -20.92
C ILE A 49 27.42 -24.07 -19.83
N ALA A 50 28.08 -23.31 -18.96
CA ALA A 50 28.90 -23.87 -17.88
C ALA A 50 28.10 -24.75 -16.89
N ARG A 51 26.78 -24.59 -16.84
CA ARG A 51 25.86 -25.37 -15.97
C ARG A 51 24.95 -26.33 -16.75
N THR A 52 25.13 -26.46 -18.07
CA THR A 52 24.31 -27.34 -18.92
C THR A 52 25.01 -28.69 -19.08
N TYR A 53 24.48 -29.74 -18.45
CA TYR A 53 25.06 -31.08 -18.39
C TYR A 53 26.54 -31.12 -17.93
N PRO A 54 26.89 -30.50 -16.78
CA PRO A 54 28.29 -30.33 -16.36
C PRO A 54 29.04 -31.65 -16.13
N GLU A 55 28.33 -32.73 -15.81
CA GLU A 55 28.91 -34.05 -15.58
C GLU A 55 29.01 -34.92 -16.84
N HIS A 56 28.46 -34.47 -17.98
CA HIS A 56 28.42 -35.27 -19.20
C HIS A 56 29.74 -35.12 -19.99
N ASP A 57 30.33 -36.23 -20.43
CA ASP A 57 31.65 -36.25 -21.07
C ASP A 57 31.80 -35.27 -22.25
N PHE A 58 30.75 -35.08 -23.03
CA PHE A 58 30.75 -34.15 -24.16
C PHE A 58 30.81 -32.66 -23.76
N PHE A 59 30.36 -32.30 -22.55
CA PHE A 59 30.22 -30.91 -22.08
C PHE A 59 31.09 -30.57 -20.85
N LYS A 60 31.60 -31.57 -20.12
CA LYS A 60 32.26 -31.38 -18.82
C LYS A 60 33.54 -30.56 -18.88
N GLU A 61 34.32 -30.72 -19.96
CA GLU A 61 35.58 -30.00 -20.11
C GLU A 61 35.30 -28.55 -20.51
N LYS A 62 35.96 -27.61 -19.81
CA LYS A 62 35.84 -26.18 -20.10
C LYS A 62 36.35 -25.91 -21.51
N ASP A 63 35.58 -25.14 -22.29
CA ASP A 63 35.90 -24.82 -23.68
C ASP A 63 36.00 -26.08 -24.57
N SER A 64 35.30 -27.15 -24.19
CA SER A 64 35.16 -28.36 -25.01
C SER A 64 34.37 -28.10 -26.30
N LEU A 65 34.55 -28.99 -27.28
CA LEU A 65 33.78 -28.95 -28.51
C LEU A 65 32.27 -28.90 -28.24
N GLY A 66 31.76 -29.67 -27.27
CA GLY A 66 30.34 -29.67 -26.91
C GLY A 66 29.85 -28.32 -26.41
N GLN A 67 30.64 -27.63 -25.56
CA GLN A 67 30.32 -26.28 -25.10
C GLN A 67 30.36 -25.25 -26.26
N GLU A 68 31.32 -25.39 -27.17
CA GLU A 68 31.44 -24.51 -28.34
C GLU A 68 30.25 -24.65 -29.30
N VAL A 69 29.90 -25.88 -29.70
CA VAL A 69 28.77 -26.09 -30.62
C VAL A 69 27.43 -25.73 -29.96
N LEU A 70 27.29 -25.92 -28.64
CA LEU A 70 26.13 -25.44 -27.88
C LEU A 70 26.04 -23.90 -27.88
N PHE A 71 27.18 -23.21 -27.71
CA PHE A 71 27.25 -21.75 -27.82
C PHE A 71 26.82 -21.28 -29.21
N ASN A 72 27.34 -21.91 -30.26
CA ASN A 72 27.06 -21.55 -31.65
C ASN A 72 25.56 -21.66 -31.97
N VAL A 73 24.93 -22.79 -31.63
CA VAL A 73 23.49 -22.99 -31.90
C VAL A 73 22.64 -21.99 -31.12
N MET A 74 22.93 -21.78 -29.83
CA MET A 74 22.18 -20.82 -29.01
C MET A 74 22.37 -19.38 -29.48
N LYS A 75 23.61 -19.02 -29.89
CA LYS A 75 23.93 -17.70 -30.45
C LYS A 75 23.17 -17.48 -31.75
N ALA A 76 23.26 -18.42 -32.69
CA ALA A 76 22.57 -18.33 -33.97
C ALA A 76 21.06 -18.19 -33.77
N TYR A 77 20.46 -19.02 -32.92
CA TYR A 77 19.01 -18.94 -32.63
C TYR A 77 18.61 -17.58 -32.06
N SER A 78 19.39 -17.02 -31.13
CA SER A 78 19.10 -15.70 -30.54
C SER A 78 19.09 -14.54 -31.56
N LEU A 79 19.70 -14.75 -32.73
CA LEU A 79 19.70 -13.80 -33.84
C LEU A 79 18.53 -14.03 -34.80
N VAL A 80 18.07 -15.28 -34.92
CA VAL A 80 16.90 -15.67 -35.71
C VAL A 80 15.62 -15.10 -35.10
N ASP A 81 15.44 -15.28 -33.80
CA ASP A 81 14.29 -14.76 -33.07
C ASP A 81 14.75 -13.75 -32.02
N ARG A 82 14.76 -12.47 -32.38
CA ARG A 82 15.19 -11.39 -31.47
C ARG A 82 14.17 -11.06 -30.38
N GLU A 83 12.90 -11.44 -30.55
CA GLU A 83 11.87 -11.22 -29.53
C GLU A 83 12.10 -12.15 -28.34
N VAL A 84 12.37 -13.42 -28.61
CA VAL A 84 12.74 -14.40 -27.59
C VAL A 84 14.21 -14.22 -27.18
N GLY A 85 15.10 -14.10 -28.17
CA GLY A 85 16.54 -14.06 -27.98
C GLY A 85 17.03 -15.37 -27.36
N TYR A 86 17.49 -15.27 -26.11
CA TYR A 86 17.93 -16.42 -25.31
C TYR A 86 17.07 -16.54 -24.06
N CYS A 87 16.44 -17.71 -23.87
CA CYS A 87 15.73 -18.02 -22.64
C CYS A 87 16.47 -19.07 -21.81
N GLN A 88 16.60 -18.81 -20.50
CA GLN A 88 17.19 -19.76 -19.56
C GLN A 88 16.44 -21.10 -19.62
N GLY A 89 17.20 -22.18 -19.68
CA GLY A 89 16.67 -23.55 -19.78
C GLY A 89 16.67 -24.11 -21.21
N SER A 90 16.60 -23.27 -22.25
CA SER A 90 16.57 -23.76 -23.64
C SER A 90 17.89 -24.42 -24.07
N ALA A 91 19.00 -24.05 -23.44
CA ALA A 91 20.31 -24.69 -23.66
C ALA A 91 20.29 -26.19 -23.32
N PHE A 92 19.46 -26.66 -22.38
CA PHE A 92 19.34 -28.09 -22.09
C PHE A 92 18.70 -28.87 -23.23
N ILE A 93 17.74 -28.25 -23.94
CA ILE A 93 17.10 -28.83 -25.13
C ILE A 93 18.15 -28.95 -26.24
N VAL A 94 18.87 -27.87 -26.53
CA VAL A 94 19.92 -27.88 -27.55
C VAL A 94 21.05 -28.84 -27.20
N GLY A 95 21.45 -28.90 -25.93
CA GLY A 95 22.44 -29.86 -25.45
C GLY A 95 22.02 -31.31 -25.71
N LEU A 96 20.75 -31.67 -25.46
CA LEU A 96 20.23 -32.99 -25.81
C LEU A 96 20.27 -33.25 -27.32
N LEU A 97 19.89 -32.27 -28.15
CA LEU A 97 19.93 -32.41 -29.61
C LEU A 97 21.36 -32.67 -30.09
N LEU A 98 22.34 -31.93 -29.58
CA LEU A 98 23.76 -32.07 -29.93
C LEU A 98 24.37 -33.40 -29.50
N MET A 99 23.82 -34.05 -28.46
CA MET A 99 24.22 -35.42 -28.11
C MET A 99 23.72 -36.46 -29.14
N GLN A 100 22.73 -36.13 -29.98
CA GLN A 100 22.12 -37.07 -30.93
C GLN A 100 22.46 -36.75 -32.39
N MET A 101 22.71 -35.49 -32.76
CA MET A 101 22.91 -35.06 -34.14
C MET A 101 23.96 -33.95 -34.26
N PRO A 102 24.51 -33.71 -35.47
CA PRO A 102 25.48 -32.64 -35.67
C PRO A 102 24.87 -31.25 -35.51
N GLU A 103 25.75 -30.25 -35.40
CA GLU A 103 25.44 -28.87 -35.01
C GLU A 103 24.35 -28.20 -35.87
N GLU A 104 24.48 -28.28 -37.20
CA GLU A 104 23.55 -27.64 -38.13
C GLU A 104 22.16 -28.28 -38.09
N GLU A 105 22.09 -29.61 -37.99
CA GLU A 105 20.84 -30.34 -37.82
C GLU A 105 20.18 -29.99 -36.48
N ALA A 106 20.96 -29.91 -35.39
CA ALA A 106 20.45 -29.53 -34.08
C ALA A 106 19.86 -28.11 -34.10
N PHE A 107 20.52 -27.17 -34.79
CA PHE A 107 19.98 -25.82 -35.02
C PHE A 107 18.64 -25.87 -35.77
N CYS A 108 18.54 -26.63 -36.88
CA CYS A 108 17.31 -26.73 -37.66
C CYS A 108 16.17 -27.34 -36.84
N VAL A 109 16.43 -28.44 -36.12
CA VAL A 109 15.44 -29.07 -35.23
C VAL A 109 15.01 -28.10 -34.14
N PHE A 110 15.95 -27.36 -33.53
CA PHE A 110 15.60 -26.39 -32.50
C PHE A 110 14.73 -25.24 -33.03
N VAL A 111 15.03 -24.70 -34.22
CA VAL A 111 14.16 -23.71 -34.88
C VAL A 111 12.75 -24.27 -35.10
N LYS A 112 12.64 -25.53 -35.55
CA LYS A 112 11.35 -26.20 -35.71
C LYS A 112 10.58 -26.38 -34.41
N LEU A 113 11.27 -26.75 -33.33
CA LEU A 113 10.65 -26.85 -32.01
C LEU A 113 10.09 -25.50 -31.54
N MET A 114 10.81 -24.43 -31.81
CA MET A 114 10.37 -23.08 -31.47
C MET A 114 9.15 -22.67 -32.30
N GLN A 115 9.11 -22.97 -33.60
CA GLN A 115 8.01 -22.60 -34.50
C GLN A 115 6.75 -23.45 -34.29
N ASP A 116 6.90 -24.78 -34.27
CA ASP A 116 5.78 -25.71 -34.48
C ASP A 116 5.32 -26.38 -33.16
N TYR A 117 6.14 -26.35 -32.10
CA TYR A 117 5.88 -27.08 -30.83
C TYR A 117 5.52 -26.16 -29.66
N ARG A 118 5.12 -24.91 -29.93
CA ARG A 118 4.76 -23.88 -28.92
C ARG A 118 5.88 -23.46 -27.97
N LEU A 119 7.11 -23.95 -28.13
CA LEU A 119 8.21 -23.59 -27.24
C LEU A 119 8.56 -22.10 -27.31
N ARG A 120 8.48 -21.48 -28.50
CA ARG A 120 8.69 -20.03 -28.65
C ARG A 120 7.78 -19.23 -27.74
N GLU A 121 6.50 -19.57 -27.69
CA GLU A 121 5.51 -18.85 -26.89
C GLU A 121 5.78 -19.01 -25.38
N LEU A 122 6.24 -20.20 -24.95
CA LEU A 122 6.69 -20.44 -23.56
C LEU A 122 7.91 -19.59 -23.18
N PHE A 123 8.80 -19.32 -24.12
CA PHE A 123 10.06 -18.60 -23.90
C PHE A 123 9.99 -17.09 -24.14
N LYS A 124 8.83 -16.56 -24.55
CA LYS A 124 8.65 -15.11 -24.68
C LYS A 124 8.88 -14.39 -23.34
N PRO A 125 9.48 -13.19 -23.32
CA PRO A 125 9.78 -12.46 -22.09
C PRO A 125 8.59 -12.22 -21.16
N SER A 126 7.37 -12.13 -21.71
CA SER A 126 6.15 -11.96 -20.91
C SER A 126 5.77 -13.17 -20.06
N MET A 127 6.29 -14.36 -20.39
CA MET A 127 5.95 -15.65 -19.76
C MET A 127 4.43 -15.94 -19.75
N ALA A 128 3.68 -15.32 -20.68
CA ALA A 128 2.23 -15.41 -20.71
C ALA A 128 1.76 -16.85 -20.97
N GLU A 129 2.39 -17.54 -21.93
CA GLU A 129 2.08 -18.92 -22.27
C GLU A 129 2.47 -19.90 -21.15
N LEU A 130 3.58 -19.62 -20.46
CA LEU A 130 4.00 -20.40 -19.29
C LEU A 130 2.95 -20.26 -18.17
N GLY A 131 2.49 -19.04 -17.90
CA GLY A 131 1.42 -18.78 -16.94
C GLY A 131 0.10 -19.49 -17.30
N LEU A 132 -0.25 -19.53 -18.59
CA LEU A 132 -1.38 -20.32 -19.09
C LEU A 132 -1.18 -21.82 -18.79
N CYS A 133 0.00 -22.36 -19.04
CA CYS A 133 0.30 -23.76 -18.74
C CYS A 133 0.21 -24.05 -17.23
N MET A 134 0.68 -23.14 -16.37
CA MET A 134 0.53 -23.27 -14.92
C MET A 134 -0.95 -23.32 -14.52
N TYR A 135 -1.78 -22.42 -15.05
CA TYR A 135 -3.22 -22.40 -14.79
C TYR A 135 -3.90 -23.69 -15.25
N GLN A 136 -3.62 -24.14 -16.47
CA GLN A 136 -4.17 -25.39 -17.01
C GLN A 136 -3.75 -26.60 -16.17
N PHE A 137 -2.48 -26.64 -15.75
CA PHE A 137 -1.96 -27.73 -14.93
C PHE A 137 -2.55 -27.71 -13.53
N GLU A 138 -2.70 -26.55 -12.91
CA GLU A 138 -3.37 -26.38 -11.62
C GLU A 138 -4.83 -26.86 -11.67
N CYS A 139 -5.58 -26.51 -12.72
CA CYS A 139 -6.93 -27.03 -12.93
C CYS A 139 -6.97 -28.56 -13.13
N MET A 140 -5.94 -29.16 -13.75
CA MET A 140 -5.83 -30.62 -13.84
C MET A 140 -5.59 -31.25 -12.47
N ILE A 141 -4.73 -30.65 -11.64
CA ILE A 141 -4.46 -31.11 -10.28
C ILE A 141 -5.73 -31.01 -9.44
N GLN A 142 -6.47 -29.90 -9.51
CA GLN A 142 -7.74 -29.71 -8.81
C GLN A 142 -8.76 -30.79 -9.17
N GLU A 143 -8.83 -31.20 -10.44
CA GLU A 143 -9.77 -32.22 -10.91
C GLU A 143 -9.35 -33.65 -10.56
N HIS A 144 -8.07 -33.98 -10.72
CA HIS A 144 -7.59 -35.36 -10.61
C HIS A 144 -7.01 -35.70 -9.24
N LEU A 145 -6.52 -34.70 -8.50
CA LEU A 145 -5.85 -34.82 -7.20
C LEU A 145 -6.37 -33.73 -6.23
N PRO A 146 -7.69 -33.70 -5.93
CA PRO A 146 -8.30 -32.62 -5.17
C PRO A 146 -7.73 -32.45 -3.75
N GLU A 147 -7.39 -33.55 -3.07
CA GLU A 147 -6.76 -33.51 -1.75
C GLU A 147 -5.38 -32.85 -1.79
N LEU A 148 -4.58 -33.20 -2.81
CA LEU A 148 -3.26 -32.62 -3.02
C LEU A 148 -3.37 -31.14 -3.38
N TYR A 149 -4.35 -30.77 -4.20
CA TYR A 149 -4.63 -29.37 -4.53
C TYR A 149 -4.93 -28.55 -3.27
N VAL A 150 -5.84 -29.03 -2.41
CA VAL A 150 -6.17 -28.34 -1.14
C VAL A 150 -4.95 -28.22 -0.24
N HIS A 151 -4.14 -29.28 -0.15
CA HIS A 151 -2.90 -29.25 0.61
C HIS A 151 -1.93 -28.19 0.07
N PHE A 152 -1.70 -28.16 -1.24
CA PHE A 152 -0.85 -27.14 -1.89
C PHE A 152 -1.36 -25.72 -1.61
N GLN A 153 -2.66 -25.47 -1.68
CA GLN A 153 -3.24 -24.16 -1.33
C GLN A 153 -3.01 -23.81 0.15
N SER A 154 -3.20 -24.78 1.05
CA SER A 154 -2.99 -24.57 2.50
C SER A 154 -1.53 -24.21 2.84
N GLN A 155 -0.58 -24.76 2.08
CA GLN A 155 0.84 -24.51 2.23
C GLN A 155 1.34 -23.32 1.40
N SER A 156 0.45 -22.60 0.69
CA SER A 156 0.83 -21.56 -0.29
C SER A 156 1.86 -22.04 -1.32
N PHE A 157 1.80 -23.32 -1.69
CA PHE A 157 2.72 -23.96 -2.62
C PHE A 157 2.18 -23.86 -4.05
N HIS A 158 2.62 -22.83 -4.76
CA HIS A 158 2.13 -22.53 -6.09
C HIS A 158 2.73 -23.45 -7.16
N THR A 159 1.92 -23.84 -8.15
CA THR A 159 2.33 -24.68 -9.29
C THR A 159 3.60 -24.19 -9.99
N SER A 160 3.77 -22.87 -10.11
CA SER A 160 4.94 -22.24 -10.72
C SER A 160 6.25 -22.51 -9.98
N MET A 161 6.23 -22.83 -8.68
CA MET A 161 7.43 -23.05 -7.87
C MET A 161 8.19 -24.32 -8.26
N TYR A 162 7.47 -25.35 -8.71
CA TYR A 162 8.08 -26.65 -9.04
C TYR A 162 7.90 -27.04 -10.51
N ALA A 163 6.82 -26.62 -11.17
CA ALA A 163 6.51 -27.08 -12.52
C ALA A 163 7.11 -26.22 -13.64
N SER A 164 7.54 -24.98 -13.37
CA SER A 164 8.05 -24.08 -14.43
C SER A 164 9.18 -24.71 -15.24
N SER A 165 10.13 -25.40 -14.57
CA SER A 165 11.24 -26.09 -15.24
C SER A 165 10.77 -27.28 -16.08
N TRP A 166 9.69 -27.97 -15.68
CA TRP A 166 9.14 -29.10 -16.41
C TRP A 166 8.67 -28.71 -17.80
N PHE A 167 7.97 -27.57 -17.91
CA PHE A 167 7.48 -27.04 -19.18
C PHE A 167 8.60 -26.40 -20.01
N LEU A 168 9.45 -25.58 -19.38
CA LEU A 168 10.51 -24.86 -20.09
C LEU A 168 11.63 -25.80 -20.60
N THR A 169 11.86 -26.92 -19.91
CA THR A 169 12.97 -27.83 -20.27
C THR A 169 12.51 -29.21 -20.67
N ILE A 170 11.20 -29.46 -20.74
CA ILE A 170 10.62 -30.79 -21.06
C ILE A 170 11.24 -31.84 -20.12
N PHE A 171 11.31 -31.50 -18.83
CA PHE A 171 11.93 -32.27 -17.75
C PHE A 171 13.44 -32.57 -17.85
N LEU A 172 14.17 -31.98 -18.80
CA LEU A 172 15.62 -32.22 -18.97
C LEU A 172 16.48 -31.79 -17.78
N THR A 173 15.98 -30.87 -16.97
CA THR A 173 16.64 -30.43 -15.72
C THR A 173 16.16 -31.18 -14.49
N THR A 174 15.14 -32.03 -14.63
CA THR A 174 14.49 -32.74 -13.52
C THR A 174 14.88 -34.22 -13.49
N PHE A 175 14.84 -34.89 -14.65
CA PHE A 175 15.11 -36.33 -14.71
C PHE A 175 16.49 -36.65 -15.32
N PRO A 176 17.07 -37.80 -14.94
CA PRO A 176 18.23 -38.35 -15.64
C PRO A 176 18.01 -38.51 -17.14
N LEU A 177 19.08 -38.38 -17.93
CA LEU A 177 19.05 -38.39 -19.40
C LEU A 177 18.26 -39.56 -20.02
N PRO A 178 18.35 -40.82 -19.56
CA PRO A 178 17.57 -41.92 -20.13
C PRO A 178 16.06 -41.68 -20.06
N ILE A 179 15.57 -41.10 -18.97
CA ILE A 179 14.15 -40.81 -18.77
C ILE A 179 13.75 -39.55 -19.53
N ALA A 180 14.53 -38.48 -19.39
CA ALA A 180 14.25 -37.21 -20.06
C ALA A 180 14.24 -37.37 -21.59
N THR A 181 15.16 -38.18 -22.15
CA THR A 181 15.19 -38.49 -23.59
C THR A 181 13.94 -39.25 -24.04
N ARG A 182 13.40 -40.15 -23.21
CA ARG A 182 12.15 -40.87 -23.53
C ARG A 182 10.93 -39.97 -23.50
N ILE A 183 10.88 -39.03 -22.56
CA ILE A 183 9.84 -37.98 -22.54
C ILE A 183 9.97 -37.11 -23.80
N PHE A 184 11.21 -36.74 -24.16
CA PHE A 184 11.49 -35.93 -25.34
C PHE A 184 11.12 -36.64 -26.66
N ASP A 185 11.38 -37.95 -26.78
CA ASP A 185 10.94 -38.76 -27.93
C ASP A 185 9.43 -38.62 -28.16
N ILE A 186 8.63 -38.67 -27.08
CA ILE A 186 7.17 -38.55 -27.16
C ILE A 186 6.76 -37.11 -27.42
N PHE A 187 7.43 -36.14 -26.81
CA PHE A 187 7.21 -34.71 -27.06
C PHE A 187 7.39 -34.37 -28.54
N MET A 188 8.41 -34.93 -29.20
CA MET A 188 8.63 -34.78 -30.65
C MET A 188 7.47 -35.34 -31.50
N SER A 189 6.62 -36.22 -30.97
CA SER A 189 5.48 -36.79 -31.70
C SER A 189 4.12 -36.22 -31.28
N GLU A 190 3.95 -35.84 -30.01
CA GLU A 190 2.66 -35.49 -29.41
C GLU A 190 2.61 -34.04 -28.90
N GLY A 191 3.74 -33.33 -28.95
CA GLY A 191 3.86 -31.95 -28.50
C GLY A 191 3.72 -31.80 -26.98
N LEU A 192 3.29 -30.62 -26.54
CA LEU A 192 3.27 -30.24 -25.13
C LEU A 192 2.29 -31.06 -24.26
N GLU A 193 1.35 -31.81 -24.87
CA GLU A 193 0.39 -32.66 -24.14
C GLU A 193 1.11 -33.66 -23.20
N ILE A 194 2.23 -34.25 -23.64
CA ILE A 194 2.95 -35.22 -22.81
C ILE A 194 3.50 -34.58 -21.53
N VAL A 195 3.82 -33.28 -21.55
CA VAL A 195 4.38 -32.59 -20.38
C VAL A 195 3.34 -32.51 -19.27
N PHE A 196 2.08 -32.19 -19.60
CA PHE A 196 0.96 -32.23 -18.65
C PHE A 196 0.73 -33.63 -18.09
N ARG A 197 0.75 -34.64 -18.97
CA ARG A 197 0.53 -36.05 -18.59
C ARG A 197 1.60 -36.57 -17.65
N VAL A 198 2.88 -36.32 -17.97
CA VAL A 198 4.01 -36.73 -17.13
C VAL A 198 3.99 -35.96 -15.82
N GLY A 199 3.75 -34.65 -15.84
CA GLY A 199 3.66 -33.84 -14.63
C GLY A 199 2.58 -34.36 -13.68
N LEU A 200 1.39 -34.68 -14.19
CA LEU A 200 0.33 -35.21 -13.33
C LEU A 200 0.62 -36.63 -12.85
N ALA A 201 1.22 -37.48 -13.69
CA ALA A 201 1.61 -38.83 -13.28
C ALA A 201 2.66 -38.80 -12.16
N VAL A 202 3.64 -37.89 -12.23
CA VAL A 202 4.62 -37.68 -11.16
C VAL A 202 3.92 -37.33 -9.84
N LEU A 203 2.94 -36.42 -9.88
CA LEU A 203 2.15 -36.05 -8.70
C LEU A 203 1.31 -37.21 -8.17
N GLN A 204 0.67 -37.99 -9.06
CA GLN A 204 -0.12 -39.17 -8.68
C GLN A 204 0.73 -40.23 -7.97
N MET A 205 1.94 -40.48 -8.48
CA MET A 205 2.86 -41.47 -7.90
C MET A 205 3.41 -41.04 -6.54
N ASN A 206 3.45 -39.73 -6.26
CA ASN A 206 4.03 -39.16 -5.05
C ASN A 206 2.97 -38.58 -4.10
N GLN A 207 1.68 -38.74 -4.37
CA GLN A 207 0.61 -38.06 -3.64
C GLN A 207 0.65 -38.34 -2.14
N ALA A 208 0.82 -39.61 -1.74
CA ALA A 208 0.81 -40.00 -0.34
C ALA A 208 1.95 -39.38 0.48
N GLU A 209 3.12 -39.19 -0.14
CA GLU A 209 4.29 -38.57 0.47
C GLU A 209 4.12 -37.04 0.52
N LEU A 210 3.71 -36.43 -0.60
CA LEU A 210 3.54 -34.98 -0.70
C LEU A 210 2.49 -34.42 0.28
N LEU A 211 1.43 -35.18 0.56
CA LEU A 211 0.39 -34.77 1.53
C LEU A 211 0.91 -34.65 2.98
N GLN A 212 2.07 -35.25 3.29
CA GLN A 212 2.66 -35.23 4.62
C GLN A 212 3.72 -34.14 4.78
N LEU A 213 4.09 -33.46 3.69
CA LEU A 213 5.18 -32.49 3.66
C LEU A 213 4.66 -31.06 3.69
N ASP A 214 5.44 -30.16 4.29
CA ASP A 214 5.22 -28.72 4.20
C ASP A 214 5.80 -28.15 2.88
N MET A 215 5.70 -26.83 2.70
CA MET A 215 6.17 -26.15 1.49
C MET A 215 7.65 -26.47 1.16
N GLU A 216 8.54 -26.42 2.15
CA GLU A 216 9.96 -26.70 1.94
C GLU A 216 10.21 -28.19 1.68
N GLY A 217 9.57 -29.07 2.46
CA GLY A 217 9.67 -30.52 2.30
C GLY A 217 9.22 -30.96 0.91
N MET A 218 8.11 -30.42 0.40
CA MET A 218 7.64 -30.69 -0.96
C MET A 218 8.68 -30.27 -2.00
N LEU A 219 9.26 -29.07 -1.87
CA LEU A 219 10.28 -28.58 -2.81
C LEU A 219 11.53 -29.48 -2.81
N GLN A 220 11.98 -29.91 -1.63
CA GLN A 220 13.10 -30.84 -1.50
C GLN A 220 12.77 -32.21 -2.11
N HIS A 221 11.53 -32.70 -1.94
CA HIS A 221 11.06 -33.97 -2.51
C HIS A 221 11.11 -33.95 -4.05
N PHE A 222 10.62 -32.87 -4.66
CA PHE A 222 10.69 -32.67 -6.12
C PHE A 222 12.12 -32.63 -6.65
N GLN A 223 13.05 -32.03 -5.90
CA GLN A 223 14.43 -31.83 -6.35
C GLN A 223 15.33 -33.05 -6.09
N LYS A 224 15.11 -33.80 -5.01
CA LYS A 224 16.04 -34.84 -4.55
C LYS A 224 15.49 -36.25 -4.65
N VAL A 225 14.19 -36.45 -4.42
CA VAL A 225 13.62 -37.81 -4.32
C VAL A 225 13.06 -38.26 -5.67
N ILE A 226 12.16 -37.46 -6.26
CA ILE A 226 11.46 -37.79 -7.50
C ILE A 226 12.41 -38.14 -8.67
N PRO A 227 13.55 -37.44 -8.88
CA PRO A 227 14.47 -37.79 -9.97
C PRO A 227 15.01 -39.22 -9.91
N HIS A 228 15.23 -39.74 -8.70
CA HIS A 228 15.85 -41.06 -8.44
C HIS A 228 14.83 -42.20 -8.34
N GLN A 229 13.52 -41.91 -8.23
CA GLN A 229 12.48 -42.94 -8.18
C GLN A 229 12.42 -43.81 -9.46
N PHE A 230 12.99 -43.32 -10.56
CA PHE A 230 12.90 -43.94 -11.87
C PHE A 230 14.21 -44.55 -12.36
N ASP A 231 15.17 -44.80 -11.47
CA ASP A 231 16.47 -45.40 -11.81
C ASP A 231 16.32 -46.78 -12.49
N SER A 232 15.24 -47.52 -12.19
CA SER A 232 14.90 -48.78 -12.87
C SER A 232 14.51 -48.65 -14.35
N GLY A 233 14.34 -47.41 -14.83
CA GLY A 233 13.99 -47.10 -16.21
C GLY A 233 12.70 -46.29 -16.37
N PRO A 234 12.45 -45.75 -17.58
CA PRO A 234 11.37 -44.80 -17.84
C PRO A 234 9.99 -45.44 -18.01
N ASP A 235 9.91 -46.75 -18.24
CA ASP A 235 8.67 -47.40 -18.68
C ASP A 235 7.51 -47.24 -17.68
N LYS A 236 7.80 -47.31 -16.37
CA LYS A 236 6.79 -47.09 -15.32
C LYS A 236 6.18 -45.69 -15.41
N LEU A 237 7.01 -44.66 -15.57
CA LEU A 237 6.57 -43.27 -15.68
C LEU A 237 5.77 -43.03 -16.97
N ILE A 238 6.26 -43.55 -18.10
CA ILE A 238 5.58 -43.41 -19.38
C ILE A 238 4.24 -44.16 -19.37
N GLN A 239 4.17 -45.36 -18.79
CA GLN A 239 2.92 -46.09 -18.65
C GLN A 239 1.91 -45.32 -17.79
N ALA A 240 2.36 -44.77 -16.65
CA ALA A 240 1.52 -43.95 -15.77
C ALA A 240 1.01 -42.68 -16.47
N SER A 241 1.85 -41.99 -17.25
CA SER A 241 1.45 -40.77 -17.98
C SER A 241 0.38 -41.04 -19.06
N TYR A 242 0.35 -42.23 -19.66
CA TYR A 242 -0.72 -42.62 -20.58
C TYR A 242 -2.03 -43.01 -19.88
N GLN A 243 -2.02 -43.30 -18.57
CA GLN A 243 -3.26 -43.47 -17.78
C GLN A 243 -3.92 -42.15 -17.41
N VAL A 244 -3.16 -41.05 -17.41
CA VAL A 244 -3.70 -39.71 -17.17
C VAL A 244 -4.68 -39.33 -18.29
N LYS A 245 -5.85 -38.81 -17.94
CA LYS A 245 -6.83 -38.33 -18.93
C LYS A 245 -6.51 -36.88 -19.30
N TYR A 246 -6.11 -36.64 -20.55
CA TYR A 246 -5.96 -35.29 -21.10
C TYR A 246 -7.13 -34.97 -22.03
N ASN A 247 -7.82 -33.86 -21.76
CA ASN A 247 -8.96 -33.42 -22.57
C ASN A 247 -8.62 -32.12 -23.32
N ALA A 248 -8.25 -32.26 -24.59
CA ALA A 248 -7.86 -31.12 -25.45
C ALA A 248 -8.97 -30.05 -25.58
N LYS A 249 -10.25 -30.44 -25.58
CA LYS A 249 -11.37 -29.47 -25.62
C LYS A 249 -11.45 -28.66 -24.33
N LYS A 250 -11.23 -29.30 -23.18
CA LYS A 250 -11.18 -28.63 -21.88
C LYS A 250 -9.99 -27.68 -21.79
N MET A 251 -8.81 -28.09 -22.26
CA MET A 251 -7.62 -27.22 -22.26
C MET A 251 -7.84 -25.94 -23.07
N LYS A 252 -8.45 -26.04 -24.26
CA LYS A 252 -8.85 -24.86 -25.06
C LYS A 252 -9.90 -23.99 -24.36
N LYS A 253 -10.78 -24.57 -23.55
CA LYS A 253 -11.74 -23.80 -22.73
C LYS A 253 -11.01 -23.02 -21.63
N LEU A 254 -10.11 -23.69 -20.91
CA LEU A 254 -9.29 -23.08 -19.85
C LEU A 254 -8.40 -21.96 -20.39
N GLU A 255 -7.90 -22.10 -21.62
CA GLU A 255 -7.15 -21.04 -22.31
C GLU A 255 -7.97 -19.77 -22.50
N LYS A 256 -9.22 -19.91 -22.99
CA LYS A 256 -10.13 -18.76 -23.15
C LYS A 256 -10.48 -18.12 -21.81
N GLU A 257 -10.72 -18.93 -20.79
CA GLU A 257 -10.99 -18.48 -19.43
C GLU A 257 -9.80 -17.70 -18.85
N TYR A 258 -8.59 -18.27 -18.92
CA TYR A 258 -7.37 -17.62 -18.48
C TYR A 258 -7.09 -16.31 -19.21
N THR A 259 -7.34 -16.28 -20.53
CA THR A 259 -7.20 -15.05 -21.33
C THR A 259 -8.17 -13.98 -20.83
N THR A 260 -9.43 -14.35 -20.56
CA THR A 260 -10.44 -13.44 -20.01
C THR A 260 -10.04 -12.90 -18.63
N ILE A 261 -9.53 -13.78 -17.76
CA ILE A 261 -9.00 -13.40 -16.44
C ILE A 261 -7.87 -12.38 -16.61
N LYS A 262 -6.89 -12.65 -17.47
CA LYS A 262 -5.74 -11.76 -17.69
C LYS A 262 -6.11 -10.43 -18.34
N THR A 263 -7.06 -10.41 -19.27
CA THR A 263 -7.58 -9.16 -19.84
C THR A 263 -8.25 -8.32 -18.76
N LYS A 264 -9.10 -8.92 -17.93
CA LYS A 264 -9.76 -8.22 -16.83
C LYS A 264 -8.78 -7.70 -15.78
N GLU A 265 -7.79 -8.51 -15.38
CA GLU A 265 -6.72 -8.07 -14.48
C GLU A 265 -5.94 -6.89 -15.07
N MET A 266 -5.66 -6.90 -16.37
CA MET A 266 -4.98 -5.79 -17.04
C MET A 266 -5.83 -4.51 -17.04
N GLU A 267 -7.13 -4.61 -17.33
CA GLU A 267 -8.09 -3.50 -17.25
C GLU A 267 -8.16 -2.92 -15.83
N GLU A 268 -8.25 -3.78 -14.82
CA GLU A 268 -8.24 -3.39 -13.40
C GLU A 268 -6.91 -2.70 -13.03
N GLN A 269 -5.77 -3.18 -13.52
CA GLN A 269 -4.46 -2.54 -13.28
C GLN A 269 -4.36 -1.16 -13.95
N VAL A 270 -4.92 -1.00 -15.15
CA VAL A 270 -4.98 0.30 -15.83
C VAL A 270 -5.85 1.28 -15.03
N GLU A 271 -7.01 0.84 -14.56
CA GLU A 271 -7.89 1.67 -13.75
C GLU A 271 -7.27 2.01 -12.39
N ILE A 272 -6.60 1.06 -11.73
CA ILE A 272 -5.85 1.32 -10.49
C ILE A 272 -4.76 2.38 -10.72
N LYS A 273 -4.01 2.31 -11.83
CA LYS A 273 -3.00 3.34 -12.15
C LYS A 273 -3.62 4.71 -12.41
N ARG A 274 -4.75 4.77 -13.10
CA ARG A 274 -5.52 5.99 -13.33
C ARG A 274 -5.99 6.59 -12.00
N LEU A 275 -6.65 5.80 -11.16
CA LEU A 275 -7.13 6.20 -9.84
C LEU A 275 -5.98 6.64 -8.92
N ARG A 276 -4.81 5.99 -8.98
CA ARG A 276 -3.62 6.42 -8.23
C ARG A 276 -3.12 7.79 -8.68
N THR A 277 -3.14 8.05 -9.99
CA THR A 277 -2.74 9.36 -10.55
C THR A 277 -3.71 10.46 -10.17
N GLU A 278 -5.02 10.20 -10.28
CA GLU A 278 -6.07 11.12 -9.86
C GLU A 278 -6.01 11.41 -8.36
N ASN A 279 -5.85 10.38 -7.53
CA ASN A 279 -5.67 10.56 -6.08
C ASN A 279 -4.43 11.39 -5.75
N ARG A 280 -3.32 11.23 -6.50
CA ARG A 280 -2.13 12.06 -6.33
C ARG A 280 -2.42 13.54 -6.63
N LEU A 281 -3.13 13.83 -7.72
CA LEU A 281 -3.51 15.20 -8.09
C LEU A 281 -4.49 15.81 -7.09
N LEU A 282 -5.47 15.05 -6.62
CA LEU A 282 -6.41 15.49 -5.60
C LEU A 282 -5.70 15.81 -4.28
N LYS A 283 -4.75 14.98 -3.84
CA LYS A 283 -3.92 15.27 -2.67
C LYS A 283 -3.13 16.57 -2.82
N GLN A 284 -2.51 16.81 -3.98
CA GLN A 284 -1.83 18.08 -4.27
C GLN A 284 -2.80 19.27 -4.22
N ARG A 285 -4.02 19.10 -4.73
CA ARG A 285 -5.03 20.17 -4.68
C ARG A 285 -5.48 20.47 -3.26
N ILE A 286 -5.66 19.45 -2.43
CA ILE A 286 -5.98 19.59 -1.01
C ILE A 286 -4.85 20.34 -0.31
N GLU A 287 -3.59 19.94 -0.52
CA GLU A 287 -2.44 20.61 0.10
C GLU A 287 -2.35 22.09 -0.31
N THR A 288 -2.61 22.42 -1.58
CA THR A 288 -2.67 23.81 -2.03
C THR A 288 -3.80 24.58 -1.37
N LEU A 289 -4.99 24.00 -1.27
CA LEU A 289 -6.14 24.64 -0.61
C LEU A 289 -5.91 24.82 0.90
N GLU A 290 -5.24 23.86 1.56
CA GLU A 290 -4.85 23.97 2.96
C GLU A 290 -3.86 25.11 3.18
N LYS A 291 -2.85 25.26 2.29
CA LYS A 291 -1.92 26.40 2.32
C LYS A 291 -2.64 27.73 2.08
N GLU A 292 -3.56 27.79 1.12
CA GLU A 292 -4.38 28.98 0.85
C GLU A 292 -5.26 29.33 2.06
N SER A 293 -5.88 28.32 2.70
CA SER A 293 -6.70 28.49 3.89
C SER A 293 -5.88 28.97 5.09
N ALA A 294 -4.69 28.40 5.32
CA ALA A 294 -3.78 28.85 6.37
C ALA A 294 -3.35 30.31 6.14
N SER A 295 -2.97 30.67 4.91
CA SER A 295 -2.64 32.05 4.56
C SER A 295 -3.81 33.02 4.76
N LEU A 296 -5.03 32.62 4.43
CA LEU A 296 -6.24 33.41 4.70
C LEU A 296 -6.48 33.61 6.20
N ALA A 297 -6.31 32.55 7.00
CA ALA A 297 -6.42 32.63 8.45
C ALA A 297 -5.38 33.59 9.05
N ASP A 298 -4.12 33.51 8.61
CA ASP A 298 -3.05 34.42 9.04
C ASP A 298 -3.37 35.88 8.70
N ARG A 299 -3.88 36.15 7.48
CA ARG A 299 -4.32 37.50 7.08
C ARG A 299 -5.46 38.03 7.97
N LEU A 300 -6.43 37.18 8.32
CA LEU A 300 -7.53 37.56 9.21
C LEU A 300 -7.03 37.86 10.63
N ILE A 301 -6.10 37.06 11.15
CA ILE A 301 -5.45 37.30 12.44
C ILE A 301 -4.69 38.62 12.41
N GLN A 302 -3.91 38.88 11.35
CA GLN A 302 -3.16 40.12 11.18
C GLN A 302 -4.08 41.34 11.12
N HIS A 303 -5.19 41.27 10.38
CA HIS A 303 -6.17 42.35 10.33
C HIS A 303 -6.85 42.59 11.69
N LYS A 304 -7.12 41.52 12.46
CA LYS A 304 -7.68 41.61 13.80
C LYS A 304 -6.70 42.21 14.81
N CYS A 305 -5.41 41.88 14.71
CA CYS A 305 -4.35 42.54 15.47
C CYS A 305 -4.23 44.03 15.11
N SER A 306 -4.27 44.38 13.83
CA SER A 306 -4.32 45.78 13.37
C SER A 306 -5.52 46.56 13.93
N SER A 307 -6.69 45.92 14.03
CA SER A 307 -7.88 46.52 14.66
C SER A 307 -7.70 46.75 16.16
N ARG A 308 -7.01 45.85 16.88
CA ARG A 308 -6.67 46.08 18.30
C ARG A 308 -5.76 47.29 18.48
N TYR A 309 -4.78 47.48 17.60
CA TYR A 309 -3.96 48.70 17.63
C TYR A 309 -4.79 49.98 17.43
N SER A 310 -5.88 49.94 16.65
CA SER A 310 -6.78 51.09 16.54
C SER A 310 -7.68 51.27 17.76
N GLU A 311 -8.14 50.19 18.40
CA GLU A 311 -8.89 50.27 19.67
C GLU A 311 -8.02 50.87 20.79
N ASP A 312 -6.77 50.43 20.93
CA ASP A 312 -5.84 50.99 21.92
C ASP A 312 -5.54 52.47 21.65
N PHE A 313 -5.45 52.86 20.38
CA PHE A 313 -5.29 54.26 19.97
C PHE A 313 -6.52 55.12 20.31
N VAL A 314 -7.73 54.58 20.12
CA VAL A 314 -8.98 55.24 20.50
C VAL A 314 -9.09 55.39 22.02
N LEU A 315 -8.75 54.35 22.78
CA LEU A 315 -8.72 54.40 24.25
C LEU A 315 -7.73 55.43 24.77
N GLN A 316 -6.57 55.56 24.12
CA GLN A 316 -5.58 56.58 24.46
C GLN A 316 -6.13 58.00 24.22
N LEU A 317 -6.79 58.23 23.08
CA LEU A 317 -7.45 59.51 22.78
C LEU A 317 -8.58 59.84 23.76
N GLU A 318 -9.39 58.84 24.15
CA GLU A 318 -10.44 59.03 25.17
C GLU A 318 -9.85 59.44 26.52
N LYS A 319 -8.73 58.83 26.91
CA LYS A 319 -8.03 59.15 28.15
C LYS A 319 -7.49 60.58 28.15
N GLU A 320 -6.89 61.01 27.04
CA GLU A 320 -6.41 62.38 26.83
C GLU A 320 -7.57 63.39 26.85
N LEU A 321 -8.71 63.04 26.25
CA LEU A 321 -9.92 63.88 26.27
C LEU A 321 -10.46 64.06 27.70
N VAL A 322 -10.53 62.99 28.50
CA VAL A 322 -10.97 63.06 29.90
C VAL A 322 -10.01 63.91 30.73
N GLN A 323 -8.70 63.75 30.52
CA GLN A 323 -7.67 64.56 31.19
C GLN A 323 -7.83 66.05 30.86
N ALA A 324 -8.06 66.38 29.58
CA ALA A 324 -8.28 67.74 29.13
C ALA A 324 -9.54 68.36 29.76
N ARG A 325 -10.65 67.61 29.82
CA ARG A 325 -11.89 68.05 30.48
C ARG A 325 -11.74 68.24 31.98
N LEU A 326 -10.95 67.40 32.65
CA LEU A 326 -10.66 67.55 34.07
C LEU A 326 -9.88 68.85 34.32
N SER A 327 -8.85 69.11 33.52
CA SER A 327 -8.06 70.35 33.60
C SER A 327 -8.90 71.59 33.28
N GLU A 328 -9.80 71.50 32.31
CA GLU A 328 -10.77 72.55 32.01
C GLU A 328 -11.68 72.82 33.22
N ALA A 329 -12.25 71.78 33.84
CA ALA A 329 -13.09 71.91 35.03
C ALA A 329 -12.35 72.52 36.23
N GLU A 330 -11.09 72.13 36.45
CA GLU A 330 -10.22 72.71 37.49
C GLU A 330 -9.98 74.19 37.24
N SER A 331 -9.68 74.57 35.99
CA SER A 331 -9.52 75.98 35.60
C SER A 331 -10.83 76.77 35.76
N HIS A 332 -11.97 76.15 35.49
CA HIS A 332 -13.30 76.74 35.66
C HIS A 332 -13.66 76.96 37.14
N CYS A 333 -13.29 76.01 38.01
CA CYS A 333 -13.44 76.16 39.46
C CYS A 333 -12.55 77.30 40.00
N ALA A 334 -11.29 77.35 39.55
CA ALA A 334 -10.37 78.43 39.91
C ALA A 334 -10.88 79.81 39.45
N LEU A 335 -11.46 79.89 38.24
CA LEU A 335 -12.13 81.10 37.74
C LEU A 335 -13.32 81.51 38.61
N LYS A 336 -14.14 80.54 39.05
CA LYS A 336 -15.29 80.82 39.91
C LYS A 336 -14.88 81.31 41.29
N GLU A 337 -13.86 80.71 41.90
CA GLU A 337 -13.28 81.22 43.16
C GLU A 337 -12.73 82.65 43.01
N MET A 338 -12.13 82.95 41.86
CA MET A 338 -11.63 84.30 41.57
C MET A 338 -12.79 85.30 41.38
N GLN A 339 -13.88 84.88 40.73
CA GLN A 339 -15.12 85.68 40.63
C GLN A 339 -15.75 85.93 42.00
N ASP A 340 -15.85 84.91 42.86
CA ASP A 340 -16.40 85.06 44.20
C ASP A 340 -15.57 86.03 45.07
N LYS A 341 -14.24 86.00 44.93
CA LYS A 341 -13.34 86.98 45.57
C LYS A 341 -13.54 88.41 45.07
N VAL A 342 -13.77 88.60 43.77
CA VAL A 342 -14.11 89.91 43.20
C VAL A 342 -15.44 90.41 43.78
N LEU A 343 -16.44 89.53 43.85
CA LEU A 343 -17.76 89.82 44.40
C LEU A 343 -17.70 90.16 45.90
N GLU A 344 -16.80 89.53 46.66
CA GLU A 344 -16.54 89.85 48.07
C GLU A 344 -15.86 91.22 48.23
N MET A 345 -14.93 91.59 47.33
CA MET A 345 -14.34 92.93 47.29
C MET A 345 -15.37 94.00 46.94
N GLU A 346 -16.27 93.73 45.99
CA GLU A 346 -17.38 94.63 45.65
C GLU A 346 -18.34 94.81 46.84
N LYS A 347 -18.62 93.73 47.59
CA LYS A 347 -19.46 93.79 48.79
C LYS A 347 -18.81 94.59 49.92
N ARG A 348 -17.48 94.54 50.09
CA ARG A 348 -16.75 95.42 51.03
C ARG A 348 -16.74 96.89 50.60
N ASN A 349 -16.98 97.17 49.32
CA ASN A 349 -17.09 98.53 48.79
C ASN A 349 -18.49 99.15 48.91
N SER A 350 -19.45 98.45 49.54
CA SER A 350 -20.88 98.83 49.58
C SER A 350 -21.37 99.49 50.89
N SER A 351 -20.49 99.82 51.85
CA SER A 351 -20.88 100.60 53.04
C SER A 351 -20.87 102.12 52.76
N LEU A 352 -21.90 102.57 52.00
CA LEU A 352 -22.55 103.90 51.90
C LEU A 352 -21.73 105.19 51.58
N PRO A 353 -22.37 106.22 50.97
CA PRO A 353 -23.32 106.16 49.84
C PRO A 353 -23.14 107.30 48.81
N ASP A 354 -23.74 107.17 47.62
CA ASP A 354 -24.68 108.19 47.10
C ASP A 354 -25.40 107.72 45.82
N GLU A 355 -26.63 107.24 45.99
CA GLU A 355 -27.63 107.05 44.93
C GLU A 355 -28.10 108.39 44.32
N GLU A 356 -27.67 109.52 44.89
CA GLU A 356 -28.04 110.87 44.46
C GLU A 356 -27.43 111.22 43.08
N ASN A 357 -26.31 110.60 42.71
CA ASN A 357 -25.65 110.85 41.42
C ASN A 357 -26.31 110.11 40.24
N LEU A 358 -27.00 108.99 40.48
CA LEU A 358 -27.64 108.21 39.41
C LEU A 358 -29.00 108.78 39.01
N ALA A 359 -29.75 109.31 39.98
CA ALA A 359 -31.01 110.02 39.73
C ALA A 359 -30.76 111.35 38.97
N ARG A 360 -29.70 112.09 39.33
CA ARG A 360 -29.32 113.35 38.65
C ARG A 360 -28.89 113.14 37.20
N LEU A 361 -28.18 112.05 36.90
CA LEU A 361 -27.75 111.69 35.54
C LEU A 361 -28.91 111.14 34.69
N GLN A 362 -29.93 110.53 35.30
CA GLN A 362 -31.15 110.12 34.61
C GLN A 362 -32.08 111.30 34.31
N GLU A 363 -32.21 112.28 35.20
CA GLU A 363 -32.94 113.53 34.94
C GLU A 363 -32.23 114.42 33.89
N GLU A 364 -30.90 114.51 33.92
CA GLU A 364 -30.15 115.23 32.88
C GLU A 364 -30.27 114.58 31.49
N LEU A 365 -30.30 113.24 31.41
CA LEU A 365 -30.47 112.53 30.13
C LEU A 365 -31.87 112.75 29.54
N ILE A 366 -32.92 112.76 30.37
CA ILE A 366 -34.29 113.06 29.93
C ILE A 366 -34.38 114.53 29.49
N ALA A 367 -33.75 115.47 30.22
CA ALA A 367 -33.72 116.89 29.87
C ALA A 367 -32.90 117.19 28.59
N VAL A 368 -31.88 116.39 28.27
CA VAL A 368 -31.11 116.51 27.02
C VAL A 368 -31.89 115.93 25.84
N LYS A 369 -32.58 114.80 26.02
CA LYS A 369 -33.45 114.23 24.98
C LYS A 369 -34.67 115.11 24.68
N LEU A 370 -35.23 115.80 25.68
CA LEU A 370 -36.28 116.79 25.45
C LEU A 370 -35.76 118.00 24.66
N ARG A 371 -34.56 118.52 25.00
CA ARG A 371 -33.93 119.63 24.26
C ARG A 371 -33.55 119.26 22.82
N GLU A 372 -33.17 118.01 22.56
CA GLU A 372 -32.92 117.51 21.20
C GLU A 372 -34.21 117.42 20.38
N ALA A 373 -35.31 116.96 20.99
CA ALA A 373 -36.63 116.91 20.35
C ALA A 373 -37.18 118.32 20.06
N GLU A 374 -37.00 119.28 20.97
CA GLU A 374 -37.38 120.69 20.81
C GLU A 374 -36.54 121.41 19.74
N ALA A 375 -35.24 121.09 19.63
CA ALA A 375 -34.38 121.58 18.56
C ALA A 375 -34.77 120.99 17.19
N LEU A 376 -35.20 119.72 17.13
CA LEU A 376 -35.69 119.09 15.90
C LEU A 376 -37.07 119.61 15.47
N THR A 377 -37.94 120.02 16.39
CA THR A 377 -39.20 120.72 16.06
C THR A 377 -38.94 122.16 15.61
N GLY A 378 -38.03 122.90 16.28
CA GLY A 378 -37.64 124.25 15.85
C GLY A 378 -36.97 124.29 14.47
N LEU A 379 -36.20 123.24 14.11
CA LEU A 379 -35.60 123.11 12.79
C LEU A 379 -36.62 122.71 11.70
N LYS A 380 -37.74 122.09 12.08
CA LYS A 380 -38.89 121.85 11.18
C LYS A 380 -39.73 123.12 10.99
N GLU A 381 -39.92 123.93 12.03
CA GLU A 381 -40.62 125.23 11.96
C GLU A 381 -39.83 126.27 11.15
N LEU A 382 -38.49 126.32 11.27
CA LEU A 382 -37.65 127.15 10.42
C LEU A 382 -37.67 126.70 8.95
N ARG A 383 -37.73 125.39 8.69
CA ARG A 383 -37.93 124.85 7.33
C ARG A 383 -39.32 125.16 6.77
N GLN A 384 -40.35 125.22 7.62
CA GLN A 384 -41.70 125.61 7.23
C GLN A 384 -41.78 127.12 6.94
N GLN A 385 -41.11 127.98 7.70
CA GLN A 385 -41.06 129.42 7.44
C GLN A 385 -40.28 129.78 6.16
N VAL A 386 -39.22 129.03 5.82
CA VAL A 386 -38.54 129.15 4.52
C VAL A 386 -39.46 128.67 3.38
N LYS A 387 -40.23 127.61 3.62
CA LYS A 387 -41.22 127.11 2.67
C LYS A 387 -42.40 128.06 2.49
N ASP A 388 -42.87 128.74 3.54
CA ASP A 388 -43.96 129.72 3.46
C ASP A 388 -43.53 130.99 2.67
N LEU A 389 -42.23 131.33 2.71
CA LEU A 389 -41.60 132.37 1.90
C LEU A 389 -41.39 131.93 0.44
N GLU A 390 -41.02 130.67 0.19
CA GLU A 390 -41.02 130.06 -1.15
C GLU A 390 -42.44 129.93 -1.73
N GLU A 391 -43.45 129.67 -0.89
CA GLU A 391 -44.85 129.61 -1.29
C GLU A 391 -45.43 131.01 -1.54
N HIS A 392 -44.95 132.06 -0.85
CA HIS A 392 -45.24 133.46 -1.23
C HIS A 392 -44.68 133.81 -2.61
N TRP A 393 -43.48 133.30 -2.94
CA TRP A 393 -42.83 133.47 -4.24
C TRP A 393 -43.48 132.60 -5.34
N GLN A 394 -43.91 131.38 -5.02
CA GLN A 394 -44.65 130.53 -5.95
C GLN A 394 -46.11 130.96 -6.13
N ARG A 395 -46.72 131.62 -5.15
CA ARG A 395 -48.02 132.30 -5.29
C ARG A 395 -47.95 133.52 -6.23
N HIS A 396 -46.76 134.02 -6.56
CA HIS A 396 -46.56 134.95 -7.69
C HIS A 396 -46.52 134.23 -9.05
N LEU A 397 -45.99 133.01 -9.10
CA LEU A 397 -45.95 132.16 -10.30
C LEU A 397 -47.30 131.50 -10.64
N ALA A 398 -48.26 131.50 -9.71
CA ALA A 398 -49.64 131.06 -9.94
C ALA A 398 -50.51 132.08 -10.69
N ARG A 399 -50.00 132.75 -11.74
CA ARG A 399 -50.84 133.57 -12.64
C ARG A 399 -51.03 133.04 -14.05
N THR A 400 -50.36 131.96 -14.46
CA THR A 400 -50.66 131.33 -15.75
C THR A 400 -50.29 129.84 -15.78
N THR A 401 -51.32 129.00 -15.57
CA THR A 401 -51.68 127.74 -16.29
C THR A 401 -50.57 126.71 -16.57
N GLY A 402 -50.53 125.53 -15.93
CA GLY A 402 -51.40 124.35 -16.18
C GLY A 402 -50.76 123.46 -17.28
N ARG A 403 -50.57 122.13 -17.21
CA ARG A 403 -51.44 121.03 -16.73
C ARG A 403 -50.68 119.68 -16.94
N TRP A 404 -50.64 118.83 -15.91
CA TRP A 404 -50.57 117.35 -15.84
C TRP A 404 -50.21 116.49 -17.07
N LYS A 405 -49.26 115.55 -16.93
CA LYS A 405 -49.47 114.08 -16.77
C LYS A 405 -48.17 113.25 -16.92
N ASP A 406 -47.79 112.49 -15.89
CA ASP A 406 -46.87 111.34 -15.98
C ASP A 406 -47.61 110.05 -16.41
N PRO A 407 -46.96 109.13 -17.15
CA PRO A 407 -47.21 107.69 -17.11
C PRO A 407 -46.16 106.94 -16.24
N PRO A 408 -46.44 105.73 -15.72
CA PRO A 408 -45.50 105.00 -14.87
C PRO A 408 -44.34 104.38 -15.67
N ARG A 409 -43.19 104.29 -15.01
CA ARG A 409 -41.85 103.97 -15.54
C ARG A 409 -41.69 102.50 -15.99
N LYS A 410 -40.91 102.35 -17.07
CA LYS A 410 -40.28 101.15 -17.68
C LYS A 410 -39.72 100.05 -16.76
N ASN A 411 -39.63 100.24 -15.45
CA ASN A 411 -38.85 99.35 -14.58
C ASN A 411 -39.56 98.03 -14.27
N THR A 412 -40.89 98.04 -14.12
CA THR A 412 -41.65 96.82 -13.79
C THR A 412 -41.70 95.82 -14.95
N VAL A 413 -41.63 96.29 -16.20
CA VAL A 413 -41.63 95.42 -17.39
C VAL A 413 -40.29 94.71 -17.57
N ASN A 414 -39.18 95.38 -17.24
CA ASN A 414 -37.84 94.79 -17.31
C ASN A 414 -37.63 93.76 -16.18
N GLU A 415 -38.09 94.05 -14.96
CA GLU A 415 -38.04 93.09 -13.84
C GLU A 415 -38.83 91.81 -14.17
N LEU A 416 -40.01 91.94 -14.76
CA LEU A 416 -40.81 90.78 -15.18
C LEU A 416 -40.18 90.01 -16.36
N GLN A 417 -39.39 90.65 -17.22
CA GLN A 417 -38.65 89.96 -18.29
C GLN A 417 -37.44 89.17 -17.77
N ASP A 418 -36.72 89.70 -16.78
CA ASP A 418 -35.60 89.01 -16.15
C ASP A 418 -36.06 87.83 -15.29
N GLU A 419 -37.18 87.98 -14.57
CA GLU A 419 -37.84 86.86 -13.87
C GLU A 419 -38.29 85.76 -14.85
N LEU A 420 -38.84 86.14 -16.01
CA LEU A 420 -39.25 85.16 -17.03
C LEU A 420 -38.04 84.41 -17.64
N MET A 421 -36.92 85.10 -17.89
CA MET A 421 -35.71 84.47 -18.43
C MET A 421 -35.06 83.51 -17.42
N THR A 422 -35.01 83.88 -16.14
CA THR A 422 -34.49 83.02 -15.07
C THR A 422 -35.37 81.79 -14.84
N VAL A 423 -36.68 81.92 -14.93
CA VAL A 423 -37.60 80.76 -14.90
C VAL A 423 -37.39 79.84 -16.09
N ARG A 424 -37.18 80.36 -17.30
CA ARG A 424 -36.89 79.54 -18.49
C ARG A 424 -35.56 78.78 -18.41
N LEU A 425 -34.52 79.39 -17.84
CA LEU A 425 -33.25 78.71 -17.63
C LEU A 425 -33.39 77.56 -16.63
N ARG A 426 -34.10 77.78 -15.51
CA ARG A 426 -34.41 76.71 -14.56
C ARG A 426 -35.27 75.60 -15.16
N GLU A 427 -36.23 75.95 -16.02
CA GLU A 427 -37.03 74.95 -16.76
C GLU A 427 -36.15 74.13 -17.70
N ALA A 428 -35.21 74.75 -18.41
CA ALA A 428 -34.28 74.05 -19.29
C ALA A 428 -33.31 73.14 -18.51
N GLU A 429 -32.79 73.60 -17.37
CA GLU A 429 -31.93 72.80 -16.47
C GLU A 429 -32.67 71.57 -15.94
N THR A 430 -33.88 71.75 -15.40
CA THR A 430 -34.70 70.63 -14.90
C THR A 430 -35.11 69.66 -16.02
N GLN A 431 -35.35 70.14 -17.25
CA GLN A 431 -35.59 69.27 -18.40
C GLN A 431 -34.36 68.47 -18.83
N ALA A 432 -33.15 69.04 -18.71
CA ALA A 432 -31.91 68.33 -18.99
C ALA A 432 -31.64 67.24 -17.94
N GLU A 433 -31.80 67.56 -16.65
CA GLU A 433 -31.70 66.61 -15.54
C GLU A 433 -32.73 65.48 -15.68
N LEU A 434 -33.95 65.77 -16.11
CA LEU A 434 -34.99 64.77 -16.36
C LEU A 434 -34.62 63.81 -17.51
N LYS A 435 -33.96 64.30 -18.56
CA LYS A 435 -33.49 63.44 -19.67
C LYS A 435 -32.34 62.54 -19.23
N GLU A 436 -31.39 63.09 -18.47
CA GLU A 436 -30.24 62.35 -17.94
C GLU A 436 -30.67 61.25 -16.97
N THR A 437 -31.59 61.55 -16.05
CA THR A 437 -32.17 60.56 -15.14
C THR A 437 -32.96 59.48 -15.86
N LYS A 438 -33.70 59.81 -16.93
CA LYS A 438 -34.38 58.82 -17.77
C LYS A 438 -33.40 57.90 -18.51
N GLN A 439 -32.29 58.44 -19.03
CA GLN A 439 -31.26 57.61 -19.65
C GLN A 439 -30.63 56.65 -18.65
N ARG A 440 -30.23 57.15 -17.46
CA ARG A 440 -29.69 56.30 -16.38
C ARG A 440 -30.67 55.20 -15.95
N MET A 441 -31.97 55.51 -15.88
CA MET A 441 -33.01 54.53 -15.56
C MET A 441 -33.07 53.42 -16.60
N MET A 442 -33.02 53.76 -17.89
CA MET A 442 -33.03 52.76 -18.98
C MET A 442 -31.76 51.90 -18.97
N GLU A 443 -30.59 52.48 -18.72
CA GLU A 443 -29.33 51.74 -18.55
C GLU A 443 -29.41 50.76 -17.37
N MET A 444 -29.90 51.22 -16.21
CA MET A 444 -30.11 50.37 -15.04
C MET A 444 -31.10 49.24 -15.29
N GLU A 445 -32.17 49.48 -16.05
CA GLU A 445 -33.17 48.47 -16.39
C GLU A 445 -32.58 47.39 -17.31
N THR A 446 -31.77 47.77 -18.30
CA THR A 446 -31.05 46.80 -19.14
C THR A 446 -30.01 46.00 -18.33
N GLN A 447 -29.29 46.65 -17.42
CA GLN A 447 -28.33 45.98 -16.54
C GLN A 447 -29.03 44.99 -15.60
N ASN A 448 -30.19 45.36 -15.07
CA ASN A 448 -31.00 44.49 -14.23
C ASN A 448 -31.49 43.26 -15.01
N GLN A 449 -31.91 43.44 -16.26
CA GLN A 449 -32.32 42.33 -17.14
C GLN A 449 -31.15 41.38 -17.46
N ILE A 450 -29.94 41.91 -17.68
CA ILE A 450 -28.73 41.10 -17.88
C ILE A 450 -28.41 40.30 -16.61
N ASN A 451 -28.40 40.97 -15.46
CA ASN A 451 -28.13 40.33 -14.16
C ASN A 451 -29.17 39.24 -13.84
N SER A 452 -30.45 39.48 -14.11
CA SER A 452 -31.53 38.49 -13.94
C SER A 452 -31.30 37.24 -14.80
N ASN A 453 -30.88 37.42 -16.06
CA ASN A 453 -30.55 36.30 -16.93
C ASN A 453 -29.31 35.53 -16.47
N HIS A 454 -28.29 36.21 -15.95
CA HIS A 454 -27.12 35.55 -15.35
C HIS A 454 -27.50 34.74 -14.11
N LEU A 455 -28.34 35.31 -13.23
CA LEU A 455 -28.85 34.62 -12.05
C LEU A 455 -29.62 33.35 -12.44
N ARG A 456 -30.52 33.43 -13.43
CA ARG A 456 -31.28 32.26 -13.89
C ARG A 456 -30.39 31.14 -14.45
N ARG A 457 -29.31 31.47 -15.16
CA ARG A 457 -28.33 30.46 -15.64
C ARG A 457 -27.58 29.83 -14.48
N ALA A 458 -27.13 30.63 -13.51
CA ALA A 458 -26.46 30.13 -12.32
C ALA A 458 -27.39 29.22 -11.50
N GLU A 459 -28.67 29.57 -11.34
CA GLU A 459 -29.67 28.74 -10.66
C GLU A 459 -29.88 27.38 -11.36
N GLN A 460 -29.92 27.38 -12.70
CA GLN A 460 -30.01 26.15 -13.49
C GLN A 460 -28.77 25.26 -13.33
N GLU A 461 -27.58 25.85 -13.33
CA GLU A 461 -26.33 25.13 -13.08
C GLU A 461 -26.28 24.53 -11.67
N VAL A 462 -26.68 25.31 -10.65
CA VAL A 462 -26.79 24.83 -9.27
C VAL A 462 -27.76 23.66 -9.18
N THR A 463 -28.91 23.74 -9.84
CA THR A 463 -29.92 22.65 -9.85
C THR A 463 -29.36 21.39 -10.52
N SER A 464 -28.66 21.54 -11.65
CA SER A 464 -28.00 20.42 -12.36
C SER A 464 -26.91 19.76 -11.50
N LEU A 465 -26.09 20.56 -10.83
CA LEU A 465 -25.05 20.08 -9.93
C LEU A 465 -25.66 19.39 -8.70
N GLN A 466 -26.73 19.93 -8.12
CA GLN A 466 -27.46 19.28 -7.04
C GLN A 466 -28.00 17.90 -7.45
N GLY A 467 -28.55 17.77 -8.67
CA GLY A 467 -28.98 16.48 -9.21
C GLY A 467 -27.83 15.47 -9.35
N LYS A 468 -26.67 15.92 -9.85
CA LYS A 468 -25.46 15.08 -9.93
C LYS A 468 -24.98 14.65 -8.54
N VAL A 469 -24.96 15.55 -7.56
CA VAL A 469 -24.58 15.25 -6.18
C VAL A 469 -25.52 14.22 -5.56
N GLN A 470 -26.84 14.34 -5.76
CA GLN A 470 -27.82 13.36 -5.28
C GLN A 470 -27.61 11.98 -5.91
N TYR A 471 -27.40 11.93 -7.23
CA TYR A 471 -27.12 10.68 -7.95
C TYR A 471 -25.85 10.00 -7.43
N LEU A 472 -24.74 10.73 -7.33
CA LEU A 472 -23.47 10.22 -6.82
C LEU A 472 -23.58 9.81 -5.35
N SER A 473 -24.35 10.56 -4.54
CA SER A 473 -24.63 10.19 -3.14
C SER A 473 -25.38 8.86 -3.05
N ALA A 474 -26.39 8.65 -3.89
CA ALA A 474 -27.13 7.40 -3.95
C ALA A 474 -26.23 6.22 -4.40
N GLN A 475 -25.40 6.43 -5.42
CA GLN A 475 -24.42 5.43 -5.87
C GLN A 475 -23.43 5.06 -4.76
N ASN A 476 -22.87 6.06 -4.06
CA ASN A 476 -21.97 5.84 -2.94
C ASN A 476 -22.63 5.06 -1.80
N LYS A 477 -23.90 5.36 -1.46
CA LYS A 477 -24.67 4.57 -0.49
C LYS A 477 -24.82 3.11 -0.94
N GLY A 478 -25.09 2.87 -2.22
CA GLY A 478 -25.18 1.52 -2.79
C GLY A 478 -23.86 0.75 -2.69
N LEU A 479 -22.75 1.39 -3.07
CA LEU A 479 -21.40 0.78 -2.96
C LEU A 479 -21.02 0.50 -1.50
N LEU A 480 -21.37 1.40 -0.57
CA LEU A 480 -21.10 1.22 0.85
C LEU A 480 -21.89 0.04 1.44
N ALA A 481 -23.13 -0.17 0.99
CA ALA A 481 -23.92 -1.35 1.35
C ALA A 481 -23.29 -2.64 0.83
N GLN A 482 -22.82 -2.66 -0.43
CA GLN A 482 -22.11 -3.82 -1.00
C GLN A 482 -20.81 -4.13 -0.26
N LEU A 483 -20.04 -3.10 0.11
CA LEU A 483 -18.82 -3.25 0.90
C LEU A 483 -19.11 -3.87 2.27
N ASN A 484 -20.15 -3.42 2.96
CA ASN A 484 -20.55 -3.97 4.25
C ASN A 484 -21.03 -5.42 4.16
N GLU A 485 -21.74 -5.76 3.08
CA GLU A 485 -22.15 -7.15 2.81
C GLU A 485 -20.95 -8.05 2.52
N ALA A 486 -19.97 -7.58 1.74
CA ALA A 486 -18.73 -8.31 1.49
C ALA A 486 -17.93 -8.54 2.79
N LYS A 487 -17.82 -7.51 3.64
CA LYS A 487 -17.18 -7.63 4.97
C LYS A 487 -17.87 -8.66 5.86
N ARG A 488 -19.21 -8.70 5.86
CA ARG A 488 -19.98 -9.70 6.62
C ARG A 488 -19.68 -11.12 6.13
N ARG A 489 -19.71 -11.34 4.81
CA ARG A 489 -19.38 -12.66 4.22
C ARG A 489 -17.96 -13.09 4.53
N GLN A 490 -17.00 -12.16 4.50
CA GLN A 490 -15.62 -12.44 4.87
C GLN A 490 -15.52 -12.92 6.34
N ALA A 491 -16.20 -12.24 7.27
CA ALA A 491 -16.23 -12.64 8.67
C ALA A 491 -16.89 -14.02 8.88
N GLU A 492 -17.97 -14.33 8.14
CA GLU A 492 -18.61 -15.65 8.18
C GLU A 492 -17.67 -16.76 7.68
N ILE A 493 -16.96 -16.53 6.58
CA ILE A 493 -15.98 -17.48 6.03
C ILE A 493 -14.82 -17.69 7.02
N GLU A 494 -14.33 -16.61 7.64
CA GLU A 494 -13.27 -16.70 8.65
C GLU A 494 -13.72 -17.50 9.88
N CYS A 495 -14.96 -17.32 10.33
CA CYS A 495 -15.53 -18.10 11.44
C CYS A 495 -15.60 -19.59 11.08
N LYS A 496 -16.13 -19.92 9.90
CA LYS A 496 -16.19 -21.31 9.41
C LYS A 496 -14.81 -21.95 9.28
N SER A 497 -13.84 -21.22 8.75
CA SER A 497 -12.47 -21.71 8.64
C SER A 497 -11.86 -21.99 10.02
N LYS A 498 -12.09 -21.11 11.02
CA LYS A 498 -11.65 -21.34 12.40
C LYS A 498 -12.31 -22.57 13.03
N GLU A 499 -13.60 -22.78 12.78
CA GLU A 499 -14.34 -23.96 13.23
C GLU A 499 -13.79 -25.26 12.60
N GLU A 500 -13.51 -25.26 11.30
CA GLU A 500 -12.92 -26.42 10.60
C GLU A 500 -11.52 -26.76 11.14
N VAL A 501 -10.67 -25.75 11.36
CA VAL A 501 -9.34 -25.93 11.97
C VAL A 501 -9.46 -26.50 13.38
N MET A 502 -10.41 -26.02 14.18
CA MET A 502 -10.68 -26.56 15.52
C MET A 502 -11.12 -28.02 15.46
N ALA A 503 -12.00 -28.38 14.52
CA ALA A 503 -12.45 -29.76 14.32
C ALA A 503 -11.31 -30.71 13.91
N VAL A 504 -10.37 -30.25 13.08
CA VAL A 504 -9.17 -31.03 12.74
C VAL A 504 -8.29 -31.24 13.98
N ARG A 505 -8.05 -30.19 14.78
CA ARG A 505 -7.25 -30.29 16.01
C ARG A 505 -7.85 -31.24 17.03
N LEU A 506 -9.17 -31.25 17.18
CA LEU A 506 -9.86 -32.20 18.05
C LEU A 506 -9.65 -33.65 17.59
N ARG A 507 -9.84 -33.92 16.29
CA ARG A 507 -9.59 -35.27 15.75
C ARG A 507 -8.12 -35.71 15.90
N GLU A 508 -7.18 -34.79 15.78
CA GLU A 508 -5.77 -35.09 16.00
C GLU A 508 -5.46 -35.38 17.46
N ALA A 509 -6.04 -34.62 18.39
CA ALA A 509 -5.94 -34.91 19.81
C ALA A 509 -6.51 -36.30 20.15
N ASP A 510 -7.63 -36.68 19.56
CA ASP A 510 -8.22 -38.02 19.73
C ASP A 510 -7.29 -39.13 19.21
N ARG A 511 -6.62 -38.91 18.07
CA ARG A 511 -5.64 -39.86 17.52
C ARG A 511 -4.41 -39.98 18.41
N ILE A 512 -3.88 -38.86 18.91
CA ILE A 512 -2.74 -38.86 19.83
C ILE A 512 -3.09 -39.62 21.10
N ALA A 513 -4.30 -39.42 21.64
CA ALA A 513 -4.79 -40.18 22.79
C ALA A 513 -4.85 -41.69 22.51
N ALA A 514 -5.41 -42.10 21.36
CA ALA A 514 -5.46 -43.51 20.97
C ALA A 514 -4.06 -44.12 20.77
N VAL A 515 -3.11 -43.38 20.20
CA VAL A 515 -1.71 -43.82 20.07
C VAL A 515 -1.07 -43.99 21.43
N ALA A 516 -1.31 -43.08 22.37
CA ALA A 516 -0.80 -43.19 23.74
C ALA A 516 -1.36 -44.43 24.46
N GLU A 517 -2.65 -44.73 24.30
CA GLU A 517 -3.27 -45.94 24.85
C GLU A 517 -2.66 -47.22 24.27
N LEU A 518 -2.44 -47.27 22.96
CA LEU A 518 -1.79 -48.40 22.30
C LEU A 518 -0.33 -48.57 22.75
N GLN A 519 0.40 -47.48 22.90
CA GLN A 519 1.77 -47.52 23.42
C GLN A 519 1.82 -48.05 24.86
N GLN A 520 0.86 -47.67 25.70
CA GLN A 520 0.73 -48.23 27.04
C GLN A 520 0.47 -49.75 27.00
N HIS A 521 -0.44 -50.21 26.14
CA HIS A 521 -0.70 -51.65 25.98
C HIS A 521 0.53 -52.43 25.47
N ILE A 522 1.29 -51.85 24.54
CA ILE A 522 2.52 -52.46 24.05
C ILE A 522 3.53 -52.59 25.20
N ALA A 523 3.71 -51.55 26.02
CA ALA A 523 4.61 -51.59 27.17
C ALA A 523 4.18 -52.66 28.20
N GLU A 524 2.88 -52.77 28.49
CA GLU A 524 2.34 -53.80 29.38
C GLU A 524 2.62 -55.23 28.84
N LEU A 525 2.44 -55.46 27.53
CA LEU A 525 2.74 -56.74 26.90
C LEU A 525 4.25 -57.04 26.86
N GLU A 526 5.10 -56.02 26.69
CA GLU A 526 6.55 -56.17 26.76
C GLU A 526 7.02 -56.58 28.16
N ILE A 527 6.43 -55.99 29.21
CA ILE A 527 6.68 -56.39 30.60
C ILE A 527 6.27 -57.86 30.81
N GLN A 528 5.04 -58.24 30.44
CA GLN A 528 4.56 -59.62 30.58
C GLN A 528 5.43 -60.64 29.83
N LYS A 529 5.91 -60.26 28.63
CA LYS A 529 6.83 -61.10 27.85
C LYS A 529 8.14 -61.30 28.59
N GLU A 530 8.69 -60.26 29.21
CA GLU A 530 9.96 -60.36 29.95
C GLU A 530 9.78 -61.14 31.26
N GLU A 531 8.68 -60.94 31.99
CA GLU A 531 8.29 -61.78 33.14
C GLU A 531 8.19 -63.26 32.76
N GLY A 532 7.54 -63.56 31.62
CA GLY A 532 7.43 -64.94 31.11
C GLY A 532 8.78 -65.57 30.76
N LYS A 533 9.72 -64.79 30.20
CA LYS A 533 11.09 -65.26 29.96
C LYS A 533 11.82 -65.58 31.27
N ILE A 534 11.71 -64.70 32.26
CA ILE A 534 12.34 -64.89 33.59
C ILE A 534 11.76 -66.15 34.25
N GLN A 535 10.44 -66.33 34.22
CA GLN A 535 9.79 -67.54 34.75
C GLN A 535 10.27 -68.81 34.03
N GLY A 536 10.42 -68.76 32.70
CA GLY A 536 10.96 -69.87 31.91
C GLY A 536 12.41 -70.21 32.26
N GLN A 537 13.25 -69.21 32.53
CA GLN A 537 14.62 -69.42 33.00
C GLN A 537 14.66 -70.05 34.39
N LEU A 538 13.79 -69.61 35.30
CA LEU A 538 13.68 -70.16 36.66
C LEU A 538 13.32 -71.65 36.63
N ASN A 539 12.24 -72.00 35.91
CA ASN A 539 11.78 -73.38 35.77
C ASN A 539 12.86 -74.30 35.16
N LYS A 540 13.66 -73.77 34.21
CA LYS A 540 14.77 -74.52 33.61
C LYS A 540 15.92 -74.71 34.60
N SER A 541 16.20 -73.71 35.44
CA SER A 541 17.18 -73.81 36.52
C SER A 541 16.76 -74.86 37.55
N ASP A 542 15.49 -74.85 37.96
CA ASP A 542 14.92 -75.84 38.89
C ASP A 542 14.98 -77.26 38.30
N SER A 543 14.63 -77.41 37.02
CA SER A 543 14.75 -78.69 36.31
C SER A 543 16.21 -79.17 36.25
N ASN A 544 17.16 -78.26 36.00
CA ASN A 544 18.60 -78.58 35.98
C ASN A 544 19.15 -78.91 37.37
N GLN A 545 18.56 -78.35 38.43
CA GLN A 545 18.88 -78.70 39.81
C GLN A 545 18.36 -80.10 40.13
N TYR A 546 17.10 -80.40 39.79
CA TYR A 546 16.52 -81.73 39.96
C TYR A 546 17.29 -82.83 39.20
N ILE A 547 17.75 -82.54 37.97
CA ILE A 547 18.60 -83.45 37.20
C ILE A 547 19.95 -83.70 37.89
N ARG A 548 20.52 -82.69 38.57
CA ARG A 548 21.76 -82.86 39.34
C ARG A 548 21.53 -83.75 40.56
N GLU A 549 20.47 -83.50 41.31
CA GLU A 549 20.11 -84.31 42.48
C GLU A 549 19.90 -85.79 42.11
N LEU A 550 19.22 -86.06 40.99
CA LEU A 550 19.07 -87.43 40.48
C LEU A 550 20.40 -88.07 40.08
N LYS A 551 21.33 -87.31 39.49
CA LYS A 551 22.67 -87.82 39.16
C LYS A 551 23.48 -88.14 40.40
N ASP A 552 23.38 -87.30 41.42
CA ASP A 552 24.06 -87.51 42.70
C ASP A 552 23.49 -88.74 43.41
N GLN A 553 22.16 -88.92 43.42
CA GLN A 553 21.53 -90.15 43.91
C GLN A 553 21.94 -91.40 43.12
N ILE A 554 22.06 -91.30 41.79
CA ILE A 554 22.58 -92.40 40.97
C ILE A 554 24.05 -92.70 41.31
N ALA A 555 24.85 -91.68 41.59
CA ALA A 555 26.25 -91.85 42.00
C ALA A 555 26.36 -92.49 43.40
N GLU A 556 25.52 -92.08 44.34
CA GLU A 556 25.39 -92.68 45.66
C GLU A 556 24.98 -94.15 45.57
N LEU A 557 23.93 -94.48 44.81
CA LEU A 557 23.51 -95.87 44.60
C LEU A 557 24.61 -96.71 43.94
N HIS A 558 25.36 -96.16 42.98
CA HIS A 558 26.54 -96.83 42.42
C HIS A 558 27.64 -97.05 43.48
N HIS A 559 27.87 -96.09 44.36
CA HIS A 559 28.82 -96.21 45.47
C HIS A 559 28.34 -97.27 46.47
N GLU A 560 27.05 -97.28 46.80
CA GLU A 560 26.43 -98.24 47.72
C GLU A 560 26.47 -99.67 47.15
N ILE A 561 26.21 -99.86 45.86
CA ILE A 561 26.42 -101.13 45.15
C ILE A 561 27.89 -101.57 45.20
N LYS A 562 28.83 -100.62 45.14
CA LYS A 562 30.27 -100.88 45.23
C LYS A 562 30.69 -101.28 46.64
N CYS A 563 30.12 -100.65 47.68
CA CYS A 563 30.31 -100.98 49.08
C CYS A 563 29.66 -102.32 49.46
N LEU A 564 28.45 -102.62 48.99
CA LEU A 564 27.76 -103.89 49.22
C LEU A 564 28.44 -105.08 48.53
N LYS A 565 29.25 -104.84 47.49
CA LYS A 565 30.13 -105.85 46.87
C LYS A 565 31.44 -106.09 47.64
N GLY A 566 31.74 -105.30 48.66
CA GLY A 566 32.98 -105.40 49.41
C GLY A 566 32.79 -105.10 50.90
N GLN A 567 32.16 -106.01 51.65
CA GLN A 567 32.73 -106.55 52.90
C GLN A 567 31.75 -107.48 53.65
N ARG A 568 32.23 -108.69 53.93
CA ARG A 568 31.83 -109.58 55.03
C ARG A 568 32.83 -109.37 56.18
N ASP A 569 32.32 -109.60 57.40
CA ASP A 569 32.99 -109.94 58.67
C ASP A 569 33.32 -108.84 59.70
N PHE A 570 32.54 -108.90 60.81
CA PHE A 570 32.78 -108.75 62.27
C PHE A 570 34.16 -108.28 62.77
N SER A 571 34.39 -107.64 63.93
CA SER A 571 33.70 -107.28 65.19
C SER A 571 34.49 -106.09 65.82
N ASP A 572 33.95 -105.20 66.68
CA ASP A 572 33.93 -105.30 68.15
C ASP A 572 33.34 -103.99 68.74
N GLN A 573 32.90 -104.07 69.99
CA GLN A 573 32.06 -103.14 70.76
C GLN A 573 32.91 -102.31 71.79
N PRO A 574 32.34 -101.46 72.67
CA PRO A 574 31.89 -100.06 72.47
C PRO A 574 32.57 -99.05 73.43
N THR A 575 32.37 -97.74 73.23
CA THR A 575 32.34 -96.75 74.33
C THR A 575 31.25 -95.71 74.09
N PHE A 576 30.57 -95.36 75.17
CA PHE A 576 29.40 -94.49 75.28
C PHE A 576 29.80 -93.18 75.96
N ASP A 577 29.38 -92.05 75.39
CA ASP A 577 29.16 -90.74 76.03
C ASP A 577 28.66 -89.83 74.89
N GLY A 578 27.70 -88.93 75.01
CA GLY A 578 26.93 -88.36 76.10
C GLY A 578 26.20 -87.17 75.44
N ILE A 579 24.90 -87.02 75.69
CA ILE A 579 24.07 -85.96 75.09
C ILE A 579 24.50 -84.59 75.62
N HIS A 580 24.66 -83.59 74.74
CA HIS A 580 24.50 -82.19 75.11
C HIS A 580 23.93 -81.34 73.96
N ILE A 581 22.77 -80.75 74.25
CA ILE A 581 22.14 -79.62 73.55
C ILE A 581 22.81 -78.32 74.10
N VAL A 582 23.09 -77.34 73.22
CA VAL A 582 22.79 -75.90 73.33
C VAL A 582 23.69 -75.05 72.41
N ASN A 583 23.03 -74.14 71.69
CA ASN A 583 23.41 -72.86 71.07
C ASN A 583 24.79 -72.22 71.36
N HIS A 584 25.33 -71.45 70.41
CA HIS A 584 25.11 -70.00 70.18
C HIS A 584 26.28 -69.37 69.38
N PHE A 585 26.02 -68.14 68.91
CA PHE A 585 26.94 -67.09 68.45
C PHE A 585 27.26 -67.11 66.95
N THR A 586 26.99 -66.06 66.17
CA THR A 586 26.72 -64.62 66.40
C THR A 586 26.03 -64.13 65.11
N GLY A 587 24.95 -63.33 65.09
CA GLY A 587 24.71 -62.06 65.78
C GLY A 587 25.37 -60.92 64.98
N ASP A 588 24.77 -59.78 64.65
CA ASP A 588 23.56 -59.06 65.10
C ASP A 588 23.29 -57.97 64.01
N ASP A 589 22.04 -57.61 63.71
CA ASP A 589 21.30 -56.39 64.13
C ASP A 589 21.79 -55.08 63.45
N GLU A 590 21.04 -54.00 63.25
CA GLU A 590 19.64 -53.57 63.40
C GLU A 590 19.57 -52.16 62.73
N SER A 591 18.51 -51.78 62.01
CA SER A 591 17.48 -50.82 62.46
C SER A 591 17.53 -49.36 61.93
N PHE A 592 16.30 -48.87 61.67
CA PHE A 592 15.70 -47.52 61.78
C PHE A 592 16.17 -46.24 61.04
N HIS A 593 15.17 -45.67 60.34
CA HIS A 593 14.65 -44.28 60.31
C HIS A 593 15.44 -43.05 59.77
N SER A 594 14.76 -42.38 58.82
CA SER A 594 14.34 -40.94 58.78
C SER A 594 15.34 -39.77 58.63
N SER A 595 15.09 -39.03 57.54
CA SER A 595 15.07 -37.56 57.25
C SER A 595 16.28 -36.61 57.40
N ASP A 596 16.37 -35.79 56.34
CA ASP A 596 16.72 -34.35 56.21
C ASP A 596 18.18 -33.82 56.21
N GLU A 597 18.26 -32.69 55.48
CA GLU A 597 19.24 -31.57 55.51
C GLU A 597 20.44 -31.57 54.52
N ASP A 598 20.22 -30.84 53.42
CA ASP A 598 20.93 -29.69 52.83
C ASP A 598 22.45 -29.40 53.02
N PHE A 599 22.93 -28.60 52.04
CA PHE A 599 24.04 -27.62 52.02
C PHE A 599 25.43 -28.00 51.44
N ILE A 600 25.67 -27.48 50.21
CA ILE A 600 26.73 -26.51 49.82
C ILE A 600 28.23 -26.93 49.76
N THR A 601 28.76 -26.88 48.51
CA THR A 601 30.06 -26.33 48.03
C THR A 601 31.37 -26.90 48.60
N ASN A 602 32.51 -27.04 47.90
CA ASN A 602 33.04 -26.32 46.75
C ASN A 602 34.36 -27.00 46.29
N SER A 603 34.69 -26.92 44.98
CA SER A 603 36.03 -26.74 44.34
C SER A 603 37.19 -27.72 44.64
N ILE A 604 38.12 -28.14 43.75
CA ILE A 604 38.62 -27.86 42.37
C ILE A 604 39.61 -29.05 42.08
N GLN A 605 39.76 -29.67 40.89
CA GLN A 605 40.59 -29.24 39.75
C GLN A 605 40.58 -30.26 38.57
N GLU A 606 40.59 -29.72 37.33
CA GLU A 606 41.11 -30.23 36.03
C GLU A 606 40.63 -31.60 35.47
N SER A 607 40.26 -31.79 34.19
CA SER A 607 40.57 -31.10 32.93
C SER A 607 39.68 -31.61 31.77
N GLY A 608 39.40 -30.77 30.77
CA GLY A 608 39.41 -31.22 29.36
C GLY A 608 38.10 -31.40 28.55
N VAL A 609 37.62 -30.28 27.99
CA VAL A 609 37.09 -30.08 26.62
C VAL A 609 35.57 -30.21 26.36
N ASN A 610 35.03 -29.04 26.00
CA ASN A 610 33.69 -28.58 25.59
C ASN A 610 33.48 -28.64 24.06
N PHE A 611 32.23 -28.58 23.58
CA PHE A 611 31.72 -27.41 22.83
C PHE A 611 30.18 -27.39 22.68
N HIS A 612 29.64 -26.17 22.79
CA HIS A 612 28.26 -25.78 23.08
C HIS A 612 27.39 -25.44 21.85
N LEU A 613 26.06 -25.60 22.01
CA LEU A 613 25.03 -24.79 21.35
C LEU A 613 24.09 -24.23 22.43
N HIS A 614 23.87 -22.92 22.48
CA HIS A 614 23.00 -22.26 23.47
C HIS A 614 21.74 -21.70 22.84
N ARG A 615 20.61 -22.07 23.45
CA ARG A 615 19.30 -21.42 23.40
C ARG A 615 19.08 -20.84 24.80
N ARG A 616 18.80 -19.55 24.96
CA ARG A 616 17.96 -19.08 26.06
C ARG A 616 17.36 -17.68 25.85
N THR A 617 16.16 -17.61 26.38
CA THR A 617 15.21 -16.52 26.64
C THR A 617 15.69 -15.47 27.66
N GLY A 618 15.19 -14.24 27.52
CA GLY A 618 15.04 -13.20 28.57
C GLY A 618 14.14 -12.09 28.00
N GLN A 619 12.90 -11.93 28.46
CA GLN A 619 12.38 -11.18 29.62
C GLN A 619 12.19 -9.66 29.36
N MET A 620 10.98 -9.21 29.68
CA MET A 620 10.37 -7.91 29.39
C MET A 620 10.91 -6.78 30.28
N SER A 621 11.05 -5.59 29.71
CA SER A 621 10.90 -4.30 30.41
C SER A 621 10.42 -3.23 29.43
N LEU A 622 9.33 -2.57 29.78
CA LEU A 622 8.78 -1.38 29.12
C LEU A 622 9.72 -0.17 29.27
N ASP A 623 9.93 0.60 28.21
CA ASP A 623 9.54 2.02 28.22
C ASP A 623 9.49 2.67 26.83
N HIS A 624 8.61 3.66 26.71
CA HIS A 624 8.27 4.45 25.53
C HIS A 624 9.38 5.41 25.08
N THR A 625 9.61 5.55 23.77
CA THR A 625 9.69 6.87 23.09
C THR A 625 9.60 6.73 21.56
N VAL A 626 8.76 7.58 20.98
CA VAL A 626 8.45 7.74 19.56
C VAL A 626 9.47 8.69 18.93
N VAL A 627 10.17 8.31 17.85
CA VAL A 627 10.77 9.26 16.89
C VAL A 627 10.83 8.68 15.47
N ASP A 628 10.25 9.45 14.56
CA ASP A 628 10.29 9.41 13.08
C ASP A 628 11.70 9.39 12.48
N SER A 629 11.88 8.75 11.31
CA SER A 629 12.97 9.01 10.34
C SER A 629 12.62 8.24 9.04
N SER A 630 11.98 8.86 8.05
CA SER A 630 12.53 9.75 7.00
C SER A 630 13.55 9.06 6.08
N ASP A 631 13.06 8.68 4.90
CA ASP A 631 13.82 8.32 3.71
C ASP A 631 14.64 9.52 3.20
N SER A 632 15.88 9.26 2.76
CA SER A 632 16.67 10.20 1.98
C SER A 632 17.38 9.49 0.84
N ASP A 633 16.90 9.73 -0.37
CA ASP A 633 17.56 9.43 -1.64
C ASP A 633 18.80 10.33 -1.81
N THR A 634 19.98 9.70 -1.97
CA THR A 634 21.22 10.38 -2.36
C THR A 634 21.43 10.31 -3.86
N GLU A 635 21.33 11.47 -4.52
CA GLU A 635 21.92 11.74 -5.83
C GLU A 635 23.45 11.86 -5.72
N GLY A 636 24.17 11.18 -6.63
CA GLY A 636 25.60 11.34 -6.85
C GLY A 636 25.86 11.78 -8.29
N SER A 637 26.19 13.06 -8.45
CA SER A 637 26.62 13.70 -9.70
C SER A 637 28.07 13.32 -10.05
N VAL A 638 28.32 12.96 -11.30
CA VAL A 638 29.66 13.03 -11.92
C VAL A 638 29.54 13.77 -13.24
N LEU A 639 30.07 15.00 -13.23
CA LEU A 639 30.32 15.84 -14.39
C LEU A 639 31.57 15.34 -15.13
N GLN A 640 31.45 15.10 -16.44
CA GLN A 640 32.58 15.24 -17.36
C GLN A 640 32.16 16.11 -18.55
N THR A 641 32.95 17.17 -18.71
CA THR A 641 32.89 18.24 -19.69
C THR A 641 33.31 17.78 -21.08
N GLY A 642 32.62 18.24 -22.12
CA GLY A 642 33.04 18.14 -23.51
C GLY A 642 32.23 19.05 -24.43
N ASN A 643 32.75 20.23 -24.72
CA ASN A 643 32.22 21.21 -25.67
C ASN A 643 32.10 20.65 -27.10
N SER A 644 31.02 20.99 -27.81
CA SER A 644 31.11 21.54 -29.18
C SER A 644 29.78 22.12 -29.65
N ASP A 645 29.85 23.34 -30.18
CA ASP A 645 28.82 24.11 -30.85
C ASP A 645 28.13 23.38 -32.02
N LYS A 646 26.83 23.63 -32.20
CA LYS A 646 26.26 24.11 -33.47
C LYS A 646 24.78 24.51 -33.35
N MET A 647 24.52 25.78 -33.66
CA MET A 647 23.22 26.28 -34.12
C MET A 647 22.71 25.42 -35.30
N VAL A 648 21.38 25.25 -35.42
CA VAL A 648 20.57 25.62 -36.61
C VAL A 648 19.12 25.11 -36.51
N SER A 649 18.20 26.07 -36.73
CA SER A 649 16.81 26.02 -37.21
C SER A 649 15.74 25.16 -36.53
N ARG A 650 14.88 25.84 -35.75
CA ARG A 650 13.45 25.53 -35.59
C ARG A 650 12.72 25.87 -36.89
N GLN A 651 12.04 24.90 -37.50
CA GLN A 651 11.03 25.16 -38.52
C GLN A 651 9.69 24.57 -38.05
N ARG A 652 8.74 25.47 -37.82
CA ARG A 652 7.32 25.18 -37.58
C ARG A 652 6.74 24.51 -38.83
N ARG A 653 5.99 23.43 -38.65
CA ARG A 653 4.85 23.15 -39.53
C ARG A 653 3.66 22.68 -38.71
N VAL A 654 2.64 23.53 -38.77
CA VAL A 654 1.28 23.32 -38.28
C VAL A 654 0.57 22.52 -39.37
N GLU A 655 -0.01 21.37 -39.04
CA GLU A 655 -1.04 20.76 -39.88
C GLU A 655 -2.29 20.49 -39.04
N SER A 656 -3.34 21.12 -39.54
CA SER A 656 -4.73 21.18 -39.11
C SER A 656 -5.46 19.88 -39.40
N TYR A 657 -6.18 19.34 -38.41
CA TYR A 657 -7.27 18.40 -38.66
C TYR A 657 -8.61 19.11 -38.53
N SER A 658 -9.27 19.25 -39.67
CA SER A 658 -10.68 19.58 -39.82
C SER A 658 -11.50 18.32 -39.57
N THR A 659 -12.56 18.42 -38.77
CA THR A 659 -13.61 17.40 -38.70
C THR A 659 -14.94 18.13 -38.81
N THR A 660 -15.66 17.85 -39.90
CA THR A 660 -17.04 18.26 -40.09
C THR A 660 -17.88 17.00 -40.29
N VAL A 661 -18.98 16.97 -39.53
CA VAL A 661 -20.13 16.05 -39.51
C VAL A 661 -19.90 14.68 -38.87
#